data_AF-A0A094ECU5-F1
#
_entry.id   AF-A0A094ECU5-F1
#
_cell.length_a   1.000
_cell.length_b   1.000
_cell.length_c   1.000
_cell.angle_alpha   90.00
_cell.angle_beta   90.00
_cell.angle_gamma   90.00
#
_symmetry.space_group_name_H-M   'P 1'
#
loop_
_entity.id
_entity.type
_entity.pdbx_description
1 polymer ?
#
loop_
_entity_poly.entity_id
_entity_poly.type
_entity_poly.pdbx_seq_one_letter_code
_entity_poly.pdbx_strand_id
1 'polypeptide(L)'
;MGVLSKFVTAVAATTAVFAPTAYATRPMENLGRGVVAVRSNETAVLVGWRLLGLDDEDIGFNVYRATGSSDPKLLNSKVLTGGTNFQDLSPNLGESNTYHVRPVLNGKEEAESGTFTLTADHDEEPLVRIPIKAGGAIKFLWVGDLDGDGEYDYVIDRQTAPSTIEAYRSDGTFLWEVNMGPNSENQDNIEPGSSALNVGNWDGMTVFDFDSDGKAELAVRIANGVVFGDGKTFDDGDSDDDQYVAFINGETGALRATAKIENDYLSDGPLAARFGVGYLDGKTPHLVAFLKNRQPGQGAFNLIMAAWTFDGKAVDLAWRWLRGDQAASDGHNTRIIDLNGDGKDEICEIGFALNGDGSLRYSLADQGVGHGDRFHIAKMDPSADGLQGYGIQQDNPDLLMEYYYDADTGKLIWKHYGDEIGDVARGMAGDIDPTTPGMEVWSFSGVYNAASNKLTKEDTTLAPWPQLGLWWNGDALLELYNDGKVEHWDWENPSVSGKMPRYFKIGDYGGSVGTRNPLFIGDILGDWREEFVVTNADFDELLIFSTDIPSDIRLYTLAHNPAYRNAMTLKGYMQSHHVDYFLGDGMETPPKPDISYRRLYIRVDMSDGHRVAANIQPTAKMQLKSALLLLIASIASVNAADLEARACSSNGCACVTGLTAGIYCGNCVVGAGTYAIKTKRVASHAFQCSSNGACCDYGAASDCGAPKSGLVYRAIVSLAASTTILPFRGTPSPVTTHPHIKEAKLGFRTFNIRVCTGGSSWSMASLKLKSNIELLNDCDPIPPDQTYYKFKVSGFENSFGTLLEEVANKCEWGDHWQVDHEANTVTLVASDLEERNIIIHETLTREREKETFKLLRKWSGETFPVYGPRKELVMSIERVAAPLLGIVTHGVQMLAYQDNADGPSIWISRRVKTKRAFPGMLDATVGGALQTGEQPFEGLLRESEEEASFRPEFTRKNVVACGTISYVSLTDERSGGEIGCFCPEVQFIYEIKVPRDLIPTPGDDEVEEIKLMTVSEVKEALAKGEFRPASGCVILDFFIRHGLLTFENEPDYVEISSRLHRVFDLQTA
;
A
#
# COMPACT_ATOMS: atom_id res chain seq x y z
N MET A 1 29.13 -35.02 -68.31
CA MET A 1 28.35 -35.57 -67.18
C MET A 1 29.22 -35.49 -65.93
N GLY A 2 28.62 -35.20 -64.77
CA GLY A 2 29.34 -34.99 -63.51
C GLY A 2 29.28 -33.53 -63.02
N VAL A 3 29.46 -33.36 -61.70
CA VAL A 3 29.37 -32.10 -60.93
C VAL A 3 27.94 -31.55 -60.72
N LEU A 4 27.34 -31.89 -59.58
CA LEU A 4 26.33 -31.08 -58.86
C LEU A 4 26.20 -31.59 -57.40
N SER A 5 25.65 -30.77 -56.51
CA SER A 5 25.39 -31.03 -55.08
C SER A 5 26.61 -31.11 -54.12
N LYS A 6 27.13 -29.94 -53.71
CA LYS A 6 27.81 -29.68 -52.42
C LYS A 6 27.80 -28.17 -52.10
N PHE A 7 26.67 -27.60 -51.65
CA PHE A 7 26.61 -26.20 -51.18
C PHE A 7 25.38 -25.90 -50.29
N VAL A 8 25.27 -26.52 -49.10
CA VAL A 8 24.30 -26.13 -48.05
C VAL A 8 24.92 -26.35 -46.65
N THR A 9 25.98 -25.62 -46.29
CA THR A 9 26.61 -25.74 -44.95
C THR A 9 27.43 -24.49 -44.54
N ALA A 10 26.92 -23.26 -44.75
CA ALA A 10 27.69 -22.04 -44.43
C ALA A 10 26.91 -20.72 -44.17
N VAL A 11 25.63 -20.75 -43.75
CA VAL A 11 24.94 -19.54 -43.22
C VAL A 11 23.97 -19.94 -42.10
N ALA A 12 24.46 -20.01 -40.85
CA ALA A 12 23.66 -20.29 -39.65
C ALA A 12 24.43 -19.95 -38.35
N ALA A 13 25.11 -18.79 -38.30
CA ALA A 13 26.11 -18.51 -37.25
C ALA A 13 26.29 -17.03 -36.86
N THR A 14 25.31 -16.15 -37.07
CA THR A 14 25.28 -14.78 -36.49
C THR A 14 23.84 -14.21 -36.44
N THR A 15 22.96 -14.90 -35.72
CA THR A 15 21.74 -14.30 -35.16
C THR A 15 21.64 -14.72 -33.70
N ALA A 16 22.49 -14.13 -32.87
CA ALA A 16 22.25 -14.11 -31.44
C ALA A 16 21.02 -13.23 -31.23
N VAL A 17 19.85 -13.86 -31.08
CA VAL A 17 18.67 -13.17 -30.55
C VAL A 17 19.05 -12.77 -29.13
N PHE A 18 19.25 -11.48 -28.90
CA PHE A 18 19.21 -10.93 -27.55
C PHE A 18 17.77 -11.16 -27.07
N ALA A 19 17.57 -12.23 -26.30
CA ALA A 19 16.43 -12.25 -25.40
C ALA A 19 16.66 -11.09 -24.43
N PRO A 20 15.72 -10.13 -24.29
CA PRO A 20 15.88 -9.08 -23.31
C PRO A 20 16.06 -9.73 -21.94
N THR A 21 17.03 -9.24 -21.18
CA THR A 21 17.10 -9.52 -19.75
C THR A 21 15.79 -9.05 -19.15
N ALA A 22 15.00 -9.97 -18.60
CA ALA A 22 13.82 -9.59 -17.84
C ALA A 22 14.32 -8.94 -16.54
N TYR A 23 14.29 -7.60 -16.52
CA TYR A 23 14.59 -6.81 -15.35
C TYR A 23 13.47 -6.97 -14.30
N ALA A 24 13.68 -6.41 -13.12
CA ALA A 24 12.64 -6.39 -12.10
C ALA A 24 11.71 -5.20 -12.39
N THR A 25 10.40 -5.47 -12.48
CA THR A 25 9.37 -4.43 -12.62
C THR A 25 9.46 -3.43 -11.47
N ARG A 26 9.53 -2.13 -11.77
CA ARG A 26 9.60 -1.10 -10.72
C ARG A 26 8.30 -1.08 -9.90
N PRO A 27 8.33 -1.09 -8.55
CA PRO A 27 7.11 -0.89 -7.76
C PRO A 27 6.63 0.55 -7.92
N MET A 28 5.34 0.74 -8.18
CA MET A 28 4.71 2.05 -8.36
C MET A 28 3.40 2.12 -7.55
N GLU A 29 2.94 3.34 -7.29
CA GLU A 29 1.71 3.63 -6.54
C GLU A 29 0.48 2.95 -7.18
N ASN A 30 -0.43 2.45 -6.34
CA ASN A 30 -1.64 1.75 -6.78
C ASN A 30 -2.77 2.76 -7.03
N LEU A 31 -2.58 3.68 -7.99
CA LEU A 31 -3.51 4.79 -8.17
C LEU A 31 -4.93 4.33 -8.53
N GLY A 32 -5.90 5.05 -7.99
CA GLY A 32 -7.30 5.07 -8.38
C GLY A 32 -7.48 5.76 -9.73
N ARG A 33 -8.73 6.07 -10.09
CA ARG A 33 -9.03 6.62 -11.43
C ARG A 33 -8.87 8.13 -11.53
N GLY A 34 -8.61 8.85 -10.44
CA GLY A 34 -8.35 10.29 -10.49
C GLY A 34 -9.46 11.07 -11.19
N VAL A 35 -10.71 10.62 -11.02
CA VAL A 35 -11.85 11.21 -11.74
C VAL A 35 -11.94 12.68 -11.37
N VAL A 36 -11.93 13.54 -12.37
CA VAL A 36 -12.07 15.00 -12.22
C VAL A 36 -13.14 15.48 -13.19
N ALA A 37 -13.89 16.52 -12.82
CA ALA A 37 -14.90 17.11 -13.69
C ALA A 37 -14.92 18.64 -13.60
N VAL A 38 -14.47 19.31 -14.66
CA VAL A 38 -14.37 20.78 -14.75
C VAL A 38 -15.34 21.35 -15.80
N ARG A 39 -15.71 22.63 -15.65
CA ARG A 39 -16.69 23.28 -16.54
C ARG A 39 -16.03 23.85 -17.81
N SER A 40 -16.15 23.11 -18.90
CA SER A 40 -15.63 23.47 -20.24
C SER A 40 -16.39 24.56 -21.01
N ASN A 41 -17.53 25.06 -20.47
CA ASN A 41 -18.25 26.28 -20.89
C ASN A 41 -19.55 26.45 -20.06
N GLU A 42 -20.34 27.48 -20.39
CA GLU A 42 -21.72 27.75 -19.90
C GLU A 42 -22.66 26.53 -19.85
N THR A 43 -22.41 25.48 -20.65
CA THR A 43 -23.35 24.35 -20.84
C THR A 43 -22.77 22.95 -20.71
N ALA A 44 -21.45 22.77 -20.62
CA ALA A 44 -20.82 21.45 -20.71
C ALA A 44 -19.68 21.24 -19.70
N VAL A 45 -19.55 20.01 -19.24
CA VAL A 45 -18.51 19.56 -18.29
C VAL A 45 -17.57 18.60 -19.00
N LEU A 46 -16.26 18.79 -18.85
CA LEU A 46 -15.28 17.77 -19.23
C LEU A 46 -14.98 16.88 -18.03
N VAL A 47 -15.10 15.57 -18.20
CA VAL A 47 -14.73 14.56 -17.20
C VAL A 47 -13.46 13.87 -17.66
N GLY A 48 -12.40 13.85 -16.85
CA GLY A 48 -11.15 13.12 -17.11
C GLY A 48 -10.94 11.98 -16.12
N TRP A 49 -10.17 10.95 -16.50
CA TRP A 49 -9.76 9.85 -15.62
C TRP A 49 -8.49 9.13 -16.11
N ARG A 50 -7.74 8.53 -15.18
CA ARG A 50 -6.45 7.90 -15.48
C ARG A 50 -6.62 6.60 -16.25
N LEU A 51 -5.89 6.44 -17.36
CA LEU A 51 -5.52 5.13 -17.88
C LEU A 51 -4.34 4.62 -17.06
N LEU A 52 -4.52 3.54 -16.30
CA LEU A 52 -3.54 3.11 -15.30
C LEU A 52 -2.47 2.23 -15.95
N GLY A 53 -1.20 2.39 -15.56
CA GLY A 53 -0.07 1.69 -16.18
C GLY A 53 -0.15 0.15 -16.21
N LEU A 54 -1.01 -0.47 -15.39
CA LEU A 54 -1.29 -1.91 -15.45
C LEU A 54 -2.56 -2.32 -16.22
N ASP A 55 -3.36 -1.38 -16.73
CA ASP A 55 -4.54 -1.67 -17.57
C ASP A 55 -4.17 -2.41 -18.87
N ASP A 56 -5.04 -3.29 -19.32
CA ASP A 56 -4.93 -3.92 -20.65
C ASP A 56 -5.11 -2.87 -21.75
N GLU A 57 -4.34 -3.00 -22.85
CA GLU A 57 -4.26 -2.00 -23.93
C GLU A 57 -5.64 -1.67 -24.53
N ASP A 58 -6.50 -2.68 -24.66
CA ASP A 58 -7.85 -2.61 -25.22
C ASP A 58 -8.95 -2.27 -24.19
N ILE A 59 -8.60 -1.89 -22.96
CA ILE A 59 -9.59 -1.56 -21.92
C ILE A 59 -10.48 -0.39 -22.35
N GLY A 60 -11.78 -0.60 -22.30
CA GLY A 60 -12.77 0.44 -22.54
C GLY A 60 -13.22 1.14 -21.27
N PHE A 61 -13.99 2.22 -21.41
CA PHE A 61 -14.63 2.90 -20.29
C PHE A 61 -16.08 3.28 -20.58
N ASN A 62 -16.89 3.28 -19.52
CA ASN A 62 -18.22 3.86 -19.47
C ASN A 62 -18.25 4.97 -18.42
N VAL A 63 -18.91 6.09 -18.72
CA VAL A 63 -18.98 7.29 -17.86
C VAL A 63 -20.40 7.45 -17.36
N TYR A 64 -20.53 7.63 -16.05
CA TYR A 64 -21.80 7.71 -15.34
C TYR A 64 -21.94 9.04 -14.60
N ARG A 65 -23.17 9.56 -14.54
CA ARG A 65 -23.51 10.79 -13.79
C ARG A 65 -24.77 10.61 -12.96
N ALA A 66 -24.67 10.85 -11.65
CA ALA A 66 -25.81 11.17 -10.81
C ALA A 66 -26.05 12.69 -10.83
N THR A 67 -27.31 13.11 -10.93
CA THR A 67 -27.70 14.53 -10.81
C THR A 67 -28.60 14.67 -9.59
N GLY A 68 -28.29 15.62 -8.70
CA GLY A 68 -28.95 15.77 -7.42
C GLY A 68 -28.85 14.49 -6.60
N SER A 69 -30.00 13.96 -6.17
CA SER A 69 -30.13 12.67 -5.47
C SER A 69 -30.64 11.51 -6.35
N SER A 70 -30.52 11.62 -7.69
CA SER A 70 -30.96 10.58 -8.62
C SER A 70 -29.88 9.52 -8.92
N ASP A 71 -30.31 8.28 -9.18
CA ASP A 71 -29.42 7.17 -9.54
C ASP A 71 -28.49 7.52 -10.73
N PRO A 72 -27.22 7.08 -10.72
CA PRO A 72 -26.27 7.33 -11.81
C PRO A 72 -26.75 6.82 -13.17
N LYS A 73 -26.56 7.63 -14.22
CA LYS A 73 -26.93 7.30 -15.61
C LYS A 73 -25.70 7.26 -16.49
N LEU A 74 -25.61 6.21 -17.31
CA LEU A 74 -24.63 6.07 -18.38
C LEU A 74 -24.79 7.22 -19.40
N LEU A 75 -23.70 7.94 -19.69
CA LEU A 75 -23.69 9.06 -20.64
C LEU A 75 -23.32 8.63 -22.06
N ASN A 76 -22.36 7.71 -22.21
CA ASN A 76 -21.82 7.29 -23.49
C ASN A 76 -22.64 6.14 -24.12
N SER A 77 -23.02 6.28 -25.39
CA SER A 77 -23.81 5.27 -26.14
C SER A 77 -23.00 4.09 -26.70
N LYS A 78 -21.67 4.17 -26.56
CA LYS A 78 -20.69 3.12 -26.88
C LYS A 78 -19.56 3.22 -25.86
N VAL A 79 -18.99 2.08 -25.50
CA VAL A 79 -17.74 2.00 -24.70
C VAL A 79 -16.66 2.89 -25.33
N LEU A 80 -16.02 3.72 -24.51
CA LEU A 80 -14.98 4.65 -24.91
C LEU A 80 -13.62 3.94 -24.94
N THR A 81 -12.91 4.02 -26.06
CA THR A 81 -11.59 3.38 -26.26
C THR A 81 -10.54 4.32 -26.87
N GLY A 82 -10.82 5.62 -26.92
CA GLY A 82 -9.86 6.67 -27.28
C GLY A 82 -9.14 7.22 -26.03
N GLY A 83 -8.87 8.52 -26.02
CA GLY A 83 -8.45 9.24 -24.83
C GLY A 83 -9.41 9.06 -23.65
N THR A 84 -8.90 9.21 -22.43
CA THR A 84 -9.65 8.96 -21.19
C THR A 84 -10.29 10.23 -20.62
N ASN A 85 -10.97 10.96 -21.50
CA ASN A 85 -11.87 12.05 -21.15
C ASN A 85 -13.21 11.95 -21.89
N PHE A 86 -14.23 12.65 -21.40
CA PHE A 86 -15.57 12.69 -21.96
C PHE A 86 -16.26 14.03 -21.67
N GLN A 87 -16.77 14.68 -22.72
CA GLN A 87 -17.52 15.93 -22.56
C GLN A 87 -19.02 15.66 -22.42
N ASP A 88 -19.56 15.93 -21.23
CA ASP A 88 -21.01 15.92 -20.98
C ASP A 88 -21.63 17.24 -21.47
N LEU A 89 -22.41 17.14 -22.54
CA LEU A 89 -23.14 18.23 -23.18
C LEU A 89 -24.56 18.44 -22.62
N SER A 90 -24.89 17.79 -21.48
CA SER A 90 -26.22 17.82 -20.86
C SER A 90 -26.27 17.73 -19.32
N PRO A 91 -25.33 18.32 -18.55
CA PRO A 91 -25.46 18.43 -17.10
C PRO A 91 -26.63 19.34 -16.73
N ASN A 92 -27.29 19.07 -15.60
CA ASN A 92 -28.16 20.09 -14.99
C ASN A 92 -27.30 20.88 -14.00
N LEU A 93 -26.71 22.00 -14.45
CA LEU A 93 -25.77 22.76 -13.64
C LEU A 93 -26.39 23.40 -12.39
N GLY A 94 -27.72 23.57 -12.35
CA GLY A 94 -28.47 24.01 -11.15
C GLY A 94 -28.70 22.92 -10.10
N GLU A 95 -28.10 21.73 -10.27
CA GLU A 95 -28.03 20.65 -9.29
C GLU A 95 -26.59 20.12 -9.23
N SER A 96 -26.21 19.44 -8.15
CA SER A 96 -24.91 18.75 -8.08
C SER A 96 -24.85 17.63 -9.11
N ASN A 97 -23.70 17.46 -9.77
CA ASN A 97 -23.46 16.39 -10.73
C ASN A 97 -22.25 15.56 -10.28
N THR A 98 -22.50 14.34 -9.84
CA THR A 98 -21.49 13.39 -9.36
C THR A 98 -21.16 12.39 -10.45
N TYR A 99 -19.89 12.34 -10.86
CA TYR A 99 -19.38 11.51 -11.95
C TYR A 99 -18.54 10.35 -11.42
N HIS A 100 -18.61 9.21 -12.12
CA HIS A 100 -17.67 8.10 -11.97
C HIS A 100 -17.48 7.38 -13.30
N VAL A 101 -16.44 6.54 -13.38
CA VAL A 101 -16.19 5.69 -14.54
C VAL A 101 -16.20 4.21 -14.17
N ARG A 102 -16.55 3.38 -15.15
CA ARG A 102 -16.46 1.91 -15.06
C ARG A 102 -15.55 1.43 -16.18
N PRO A 103 -14.43 0.75 -15.87
CA PRO A 103 -13.64 0.08 -16.89
C PRO A 103 -14.45 -1.05 -17.53
N VAL A 104 -14.20 -1.31 -18.80
CA VAL A 104 -14.90 -2.32 -19.60
C VAL A 104 -13.87 -3.25 -20.23
N LEU A 105 -13.75 -4.46 -19.68
CA LEU A 105 -12.77 -5.45 -20.10
C LEU A 105 -13.48 -6.65 -20.75
N ASN A 106 -13.01 -7.08 -21.93
CA ASN A 106 -13.64 -8.17 -22.71
C ASN A 106 -15.17 -7.97 -22.94
N GLY A 107 -15.65 -6.73 -22.98
CA GLY A 107 -17.07 -6.38 -23.15
C GLY A 107 -17.95 -6.49 -21.89
N LYS A 108 -17.34 -6.60 -20.71
CA LYS A 108 -18.01 -6.61 -19.39
C LYS A 108 -17.57 -5.39 -18.57
N GLU A 109 -18.48 -4.73 -17.85
CA GLU A 109 -18.10 -3.71 -16.86
C GLU A 109 -17.41 -4.34 -15.66
N GLU A 110 -16.31 -3.72 -15.20
CA GLU A 110 -15.71 -3.99 -13.90
C GLU A 110 -16.22 -3.00 -12.83
N ALA A 111 -15.57 -2.95 -11.67
CA ALA A 111 -15.99 -2.08 -10.57
C ALA A 111 -15.96 -0.59 -10.95
N GLU A 112 -16.84 0.20 -10.34
CA GLU A 112 -16.83 1.66 -10.45
C GLU A 112 -15.65 2.30 -9.70
N SER A 113 -15.21 3.45 -10.21
CA SER A 113 -14.18 4.27 -9.59
C SER A 113 -14.67 5.02 -8.35
N GLY A 114 -13.74 5.69 -7.65
CA GLY A 114 -14.07 6.87 -6.84
C GLY A 114 -14.83 7.93 -7.64
N THR A 115 -15.49 8.86 -6.94
CA THR A 115 -16.43 9.81 -7.53
C THR A 115 -15.94 11.25 -7.42
N PHE A 116 -16.14 12.05 -8.48
CA PHE A 116 -15.99 13.51 -8.41
C PHE A 116 -17.36 14.16 -8.37
N THR A 117 -17.57 15.19 -7.53
CA THR A 117 -18.84 15.93 -7.47
C THR A 117 -18.64 17.40 -7.81
N LEU A 118 -19.11 17.78 -9.00
CA LEU A 118 -19.33 19.18 -9.31
C LEU A 118 -20.57 19.65 -8.54
N THR A 119 -20.46 20.73 -7.77
CA THR A 119 -21.56 21.27 -6.96
C THR A 119 -22.65 21.93 -7.82
N ALA A 120 -23.81 22.20 -7.22
CA ALA A 120 -24.86 23.00 -7.87
C ALA A 120 -24.39 24.46 -8.04
N ASP A 121 -24.70 25.04 -9.19
CA ASP A 121 -24.32 26.40 -9.61
C ASP A 121 -22.80 26.68 -9.56
N HIS A 122 -21.95 25.65 -9.74
CA HIS A 122 -20.49 25.77 -9.74
C HIS A 122 -19.98 26.75 -10.81
N ASP A 123 -18.97 27.55 -10.44
CA ASP A 123 -18.32 28.52 -11.33
C ASP A 123 -17.64 27.88 -12.55
N GLU A 124 -17.46 28.68 -13.60
CA GLU A 124 -16.92 28.28 -14.90
C GLU A 124 -15.39 28.37 -14.90
N GLU A 125 -14.73 27.35 -14.33
CA GLU A 125 -13.29 27.35 -14.13
C GLU A 125 -12.61 25.99 -14.40
N PRO A 126 -11.37 25.99 -14.95
CA PRO A 126 -10.57 24.80 -15.23
C PRO A 126 -9.71 24.44 -14.00
N LEU A 127 -10.34 24.28 -12.83
CA LEU A 127 -9.64 23.97 -11.59
C LEU A 127 -10.52 23.28 -10.54
N VAL A 128 -9.87 22.58 -9.61
CA VAL A 128 -10.44 22.05 -8.37
C VAL A 128 -9.96 22.91 -7.19
N ARG A 129 -10.90 23.29 -6.32
CA ARG A 129 -10.61 24.06 -5.09
C ARG A 129 -10.56 23.11 -3.89
N ILE A 130 -9.40 23.06 -3.23
CA ILE A 130 -9.21 22.26 -2.01
C ILE A 130 -8.95 23.22 -0.83
N PRO A 131 -9.84 23.28 0.18
CA PRO A 131 -9.63 24.11 1.35
C PRO A 131 -8.52 23.53 2.24
N ILE A 132 -7.66 24.38 2.77
CA ILE A 132 -6.62 24.02 3.74
C ILE A 132 -6.70 24.94 4.97
N LYS A 133 -5.81 24.81 5.95
CA LYS A 133 -5.75 25.81 7.02
C LYS A 133 -5.16 27.12 6.50
N ALA A 134 -5.70 28.25 6.95
CA ALA A 134 -5.04 29.54 6.82
C ALA A 134 -3.69 29.53 7.56
N GLY A 135 -2.64 29.97 6.89
CA GLY A 135 -1.27 29.85 7.39
C GLY A 135 -0.29 30.82 6.72
N GLY A 136 0.99 30.48 6.76
CA GLY A 136 2.02 31.22 6.03
C GLY A 136 1.99 30.96 4.53
N ALA A 137 2.79 31.73 3.78
CA ALA A 137 3.02 31.45 2.36
C ALA A 137 3.60 30.04 2.17
N ILE A 138 3.16 29.38 1.09
CA ILE A 138 3.67 28.07 0.65
C ILE A 138 4.64 28.32 -0.51
N LYS A 139 5.75 27.58 -0.55
CA LYS A 139 6.71 27.60 -1.66
C LYS A 139 6.57 26.35 -2.53
N PHE A 140 6.44 25.19 -1.91
CA PHE A 140 6.36 23.90 -2.59
C PHE A 140 5.27 22.99 -2.02
N LEU A 141 4.74 22.16 -2.90
CA LEU A 141 3.83 21.06 -2.59
C LEU A 141 4.39 19.75 -3.15
N TRP A 142 4.17 18.66 -2.42
CA TRP A 142 4.43 17.29 -2.82
C TRP A 142 3.13 16.48 -2.79
N VAL A 143 3.12 15.40 -3.56
CA VAL A 143 2.00 14.45 -3.64
C VAL A 143 2.46 13.04 -3.32
N GLY A 144 1.55 12.28 -2.74
CA GLY A 144 1.65 10.85 -2.46
C GLY A 144 0.32 10.35 -1.93
N ASP A 145 0.02 9.08 -2.10
CA ASP A 145 -1.13 8.43 -1.47
C ASP A 145 -0.77 8.16 0.00
N LEU A 146 -1.22 9.01 0.95
CA LEU A 146 -0.73 8.95 2.34
C LEU A 146 -1.51 7.93 3.19
N ASP A 147 -2.73 7.56 2.77
CA ASP A 147 -3.61 6.65 3.51
C ASP A 147 -3.97 5.33 2.79
N GLY A 148 -3.60 5.16 1.52
CA GLY A 148 -3.72 3.94 0.74
C GLY A 148 -5.04 3.77 -0.01
N ASP A 149 -5.80 4.86 -0.27
CA ASP A 149 -7.06 4.82 -1.03
C ASP A 149 -6.87 4.85 -2.56
N GLY A 150 -5.68 5.24 -3.02
CA GLY A 150 -5.28 5.34 -4.43
C GLY A 150 -5.34 6.75 -5.02
N GLU A 151 -5.80 7.77 -4.32
CA GLU A 151 -5.75 9.15 -4.80
C GLU A 151 -4.61 9.96 -4.15
N TYR A 152 -4.21 11.07 -4.78
CA TYR A 152 -3.08 11.86 -4.29
C TYR A 152 -3.50 12.84 -3.19
N ASP A 153 -2.88 12.68 -2.03
CA ASP A 153 -2.92 13.65 -0.92
C ASP A 153 -1.78 14.68 -1.07
N TYR A 154 -1.83 15.75 -0.26
CA TYR A 154 -0.97 16.91 -0.38
C TYR A 154 -0.11 17.15 0.87
N VAL A 155 1.20 17.29 0.68
CA VAL A 155 2.13 17.75 1.73
C VAL A 155 2.72 19.10 1.30
N ILE A 156 2.63 20.12 2.15
CA ILE A 156 3.06 21.49 1.85
C ILE A 156 4.10 21.99 2.85
N ASP A 157 5.00 22.87 2.39
CA ASP A 157 5.82 23.69 3.29
C ASP A 157 5.11 24.99 3.69
N ARG A 158 5.50 25.57 4.83
CA ARG A 158 5.21 26.97 5.16
C ARG A 158 6.51 27.74 5.33
N GLN A 159 6.55 28.94 4.73
CA GLN A 159 7.65 29.89 4.85
C GLN A 159 7.62 30.66 6.18
N THR A 160 7.44 29.94 7.29
CA THR A 160 7.56 30.45 8.66
C THR A 160 8.99 30.26 9.20
N ALA A 161 9.32 30.96 10.28
CA ALA A 161 10.53 30.77 11.08
C ALA A 161 10.11 30.64 12.56
N PRO A 162 10.24 29.46 13.20
CA PRO A 162 10.64 28.17 12.60
C PRO A 162 9.68 27.71 11.49
N SER A 163 10.20 26.95 10.53
CA SER A 163 9.41 26.44 9.38
C SER A 163 8.50 25.29 9.80
N THR A 164 7.38 25.11 9.11
CA THR A 164 6.49 23.95 9.30
C THR A 164 6.23 23.20 8.01
N ILE A 165 5.80 21.95 8.16
CA ILE A 165 5.26 21.09 7.11
C ILE A 165 3.85 20.72 7.53
N GLU A 166 2.89 20.75 6.60
CA GLU A 166 1.51 20.33 6.86
C GLU A 166 1.08 19.27 5.84
N ALA A 167 0.23 18.32 6.25
CA ALA A 167 -0.36 17.33 5.35
C ALA A 167 -1.90 17.39 5.36
N TYR A 168 -2.47 17.17 4.18
CA TYR A 168 -3.89 17.24 3.88
C TYR A 168 -4.27 16.09 2.97
N ARG A 169 -5.44 15.48 3.20
CA ARG A 169 -6.03 14.54 2.25
C ARG A 169 -6.39 15.21 0.93
N SER A 170 -6.64 14.40 -0.10
CA SER A 170 -7.17 14.79 -1.41
C SER A 170 -8.41 15.71 -1.35
N ASP A 171 -9.21 15.64 -0.28
CA ASP A 171 -10.41 16.47 -0.03
C ASP A 171 -10.17 17.76 0.80
N GLY A 172 -8.94 18.00 1.28
CA GLY A 172 -8.60 19.11 2.17
C GLY A 172 -8.68 18.81 3.67
N THR A 173 -8.96 17.56 4.06
CA THR A 173 -8.92 17.15 5.47
C THR A 173 -7.49 17.20 6.00
N PHE A 174 -7.19 18.18 6.87
CA PHE A 174 -5.90 18.26 7.57
C PHE A 174 -5.62 16.99 8.38
N LEU A 175 -4.41 16.45 8.20
CA LEU A 175 -3.90 15.29 8.94
C LEU A 175 -3.02 15.73 10.12
N TRP A 176 -1.89 16.36 9.83
CA TRP A 176 -0.85 16.69 10.81
C TRP A 176 0.04 17.86 10.40
N GLU A 177 0.81 18.36 11.36
CA GLU A 177 1.81 19.42 11.20
C GLU A 177 3.13 18.96 11.84
N VAL A 178 4.25 19.14 11.16
CA VAL A 178 5.61 18.97 11.71
C VAL A 178 6.22 20.36 11.86
N ASN A 179 6.71 20.67 13.06
CA ASN A 179 7.42 21.92 13.34
C ASN A 179 8.92 21.67 13.24
N MET A 180 9.63 22.39 12.37
CA MET A 180 11.05 22.14 12.10
C MET A 180 12.00 22.66 13.20
N GLY A 181 11.48 23.19 14.30
CA GLY A 181 12.27 23.54 15.49
C GLY A 181 13.15 24.78 15.32
N PRO A 182 13.82 25.22 16.40
CA PRO A 182 14.62 26.47 16.41
C PRO A 182 15.74 26.46 15.36
N ASN A 183 16.26 25.27 15.04
CA ASN A 183 17.31 25.05 14.04
C ASN A 183 16.84 25.30 12.58
N SER A 184 15.58 25.68 12.38
CA SER A 184 15.02 26.17 11.11
C SER A 184 14.86 27.71 11.04
N GLU A 185 15.11 28.45 12.12
CA GLU A 185 14.99 29.93 12.13
C GLU A 185 16.04 30.62 11.26
N ASN A 186 17.22 30.00 11.05
CA ASN A 186 18.23 30.50 10.11
C ASN A 186 17.86 30.12 8.66
N GLN A 187 17.17 31.04 7.98
CA GLN A 187 16.74 30.91 6.59
C GLN A 187 17.67 31.60 5.57
N ASP A 188 18.98 31.64 5.81
CA ASP A 188 19.93 32.16 4.80
C ASP A 188 20.00 31.26 3.56
N ASN A 189 19.91 31.85 2.37
CA ASN A 189 19.86 31.11 1.09
C ASN A 189 21.13 30.30 0.74
N ILE A 190 22.23 30.53 1.47
CA ILE A 190 23.56 30.00 1.18
C ILE A 190 24.10 29.16 2.36
N GLU A 191 23.87 29.62 3.59
CA GLU A 191 24.34 29.02 4.85
C GLU A 191 23.16 28.80 5.84
N PRO A 192 22.13 28.00 5.49
CA PRO A 192 20.93 27.80 6.31
C PRO A 192 21.15 26.88 7.52
N GLY A 193 20.21 26.91 8.48
CA GLY A 193 20.24 26.06 9.69
C GLY A 193 20.09 24.55 9.41
N SER A 194 20.39 23.73 10.41
CA SER A 194 20.44 22.26 10.32
C SER A 194 19.08 21.58 10.06
N SER A 195 17.95 22.24 10.34
CA SER A 195 16.60 21.78 10.00
C SER A 195 15.77 22.75 9.13
N ALA A 196 16.37 23.83 8.62
CA ALA A 196 15.68 24.78 7.74
C ALA A 196 15.22 24.15 6.40
N LEU A 197 13.96 24.35 6.02
CA LEU A 197 13.39 23.87 4.75
C LEU A 197 12.94 25.07 3.90
N ASN A 198 12.64 24.84 2.62
CA ASN A 198 12.09 25.85 1.70
C ASN A 198 12.97 27.11 1.46
N VAL A 199 14.24 27.10 1.85
CA VAL A 199 15.22 28.19 1.67
C VAL A 199 15.92 28.09 0.31
N GLY A 200 16.19 29.19 -0.41
CA GLY A 200 16.99 29.18 -1.65
C GLY A 200 16.50 28.19 -2.72
N ASN A 201 17.40 27.34 -3.25
CA ASN A 201 17.07 26.17 -4.07
C ASN A 201 16.98 24.87 -3.24
N TRP A 202 16.87 24.99 -1.92
CA TRP A 202 16.79 23.89 -0.97
C TRP A 202 15.32 23.63 -0.65
N ASP A 203 14.93 22.36 -0.81
CA ASP A 203 13.65 21.84 -0.33
C ASP A 203 13.90 21.13 1.01
N GLY A 204 14.76 20.10 0.99
CA GLY A 204 15.15 19.32 2.16
C GLY A 204 14.16 18.23 2.55
N MET A 205 13.17 17.95 1.70
CA MET A 205 12.19 16.88 1.87
C MET A 205 11.60 16.40 0.54
N THR A 206 11.03 15.19 0.55
CA THR A 206 10.16 14.69 -0.52
C THR A 206 9.17 13.61 -0.02
N VAL A 207 8.18 13.26 -0.83
CA VAL A 207 7.10 12.31 -0.49
C VAL A 207 7.06 11.15 -1.49
N PHE A 208 7.03 9.92 -0.99
CA PHE A 208 6.99 8.67 -1.77
C PHE A 208 6.70 7.45 -0.89
N ASP A 209 6.14 6.37 -1.45
CA ASP A 209 6.03 5.06 -0.78
C ASP A 209 7.39 4.33 -0.84
N PHE A 210 8.25 4.56 0.16
CA PHE A 210 9.65 4.11 0.11
C PHE A 210 9.81 2.65 0.52
N ASP A 211 9.08 2.18 1.52
CA ASP A 211 9.09 0.76 1.89
C ASP A 211 8.23 -0.10 0.93
N SER A 212 7.40 0.55 0.12
CA SER A 212 6.43 0.00 -0.83
C SER A 212 5.19 -0.65 -0.16
N ASP A 213 4.77 -0.27 1.04
CA ASP A 213 3.61 -0.91 1.72
C ASP A 213 2.25 -0.55 1.10
N GLY A 214 2.21 0.48 0.25
CA GLY A 214 1.01 1.05 -0.35
C GLY A 214 0.63 2.41 0.22
N LYS A 215 1.42 3.00 1.13
CA LYS A 215 1.27 4.38 1.61
C LYS A 215 2.57 5.16 1.50
N ALA A 216 2.50 6.45 1.21
CA ALA A 216 3.66 7.31 1.11
C ALA A 216 4.21 7.77 2.48
N GLU A 217 5.54 7.78 2.62
CA GLU A 217 6.24 8.54 3.66
C GLU A 217 6.57 9.96 3.20
N LEU A 218 6.70 10.85 4.18
CA LEU A 218 7.55 12.03 4.08
C LEU A 218 8.99 11.66 4.47
N ALA A 219 9.93 11.82 3.55
CA ALA A 219 11.37 11.78 3.83
C ALA A 219 11.91 13.22 3.98
N VAL A 220 12.54 13.55 5.11
CA VAL A 220 12.92 14.94 5.46
C VAL A 220 14.24 15.04 6.22
N ARG A 221 14.98 16.13 5.99
CA ARG A 221 16.18 16.53 6.75
C ARG A 221 15.79 17.16 8.10
N ILE A 222 16.20 16.54 9.21
CA ILE A 222 15.92 17.02 10.57
C ILE A 222 17.20 17.26 11.38
N ALA A 223 17.04 17.97 12.50
CA ALA A 223 18.03 18.18 13.55
C ALA A 223 17.31 18.23 14.92
N ASN A 224 18.03 18.46 16.02
CA ASN A 224 17.41 18.58 17.35
C ASN A 224 16.34 19.68 17.40
N GLY A 225 15.30 19.45 18.21
CA GLY A 225 14.19 20.39 18.42
C GLY A 225 13.06 20.33 17.38
N VAL A 226 13.17 19.50 16.33
CA VAL A 226 12.03 19.19 15.43
C VAL A 226 10.92 18.49 16.22
N VAL A 227 9.66 18.87 16.00
CA VAL A 227 8.47 18.28 16.65
C VAL A 227 7.56 17.66 15.60
N PHE A 228 7.27 16.37 15.76
CA PHE A 228 6.48 15.55 14.83
C PHE A 228 4.96 15.70 15.05
N GLY A 229 4.15 15.15 14.13
CA GLY A 229 2.68 15.22 14.17
C GLY A 229 2.05 14.55 15.39
N ASP A 230 2.75 13.60 16.02
CA ASP A 230 2.35 12.97 17.29
C ASP A 230 2.82 13.75 18.55
N GLY A 231 3.43 14.92 18.36
CA GLY A 231 3.92 15.80 19.42
C GLY A 231 5.27 15.41 20.04
N LYS A 232 5.95 14.36 19.56
CA LYS A 232 7.31 14.01 20.02
C LYS A 232 8.34 15.01 19.47
N THR A 233 9.31 15.36 20.29
CA THR A 233 10.48 16.17 19.88
C THR A 233 11.67 15.25 19.59
N PHE A 234 12.44 15.54 18.54
CA PHE A 234 13.71 14.90 18.24
C PHE A 234 14.86 15.54 19.04
N ASP A 235 15.69 14.71 19.71
CA ASP A 235 16.78 15.16 20.60
C ASP A 235 17.96 14.16 20.63
N ASP A 236 18.16 13.40 19.54
CA ASP A 236 19.19 12.34 19.45
C ASP A 236 20.56 12.85 18.92
N GLY A 237 20.68 14.14 18.55
CA GLY A 237 21.93 14.77 18.16
C GLY A 237 22.86 15.07 19.34
N ASP A 238 24.17 14.84 19.17
CA ASP A 238 25.23 15.27 20.10
C ASP A 238 25.36 16.81 20.14
N SER A 239 24.85 17.51 19.11
CA SER A 239 24.74 18.97 19.01
C SER A 239 23.59 19.39 18.10
N ASP A 240 23.16 20.65 18.19
CA ASP A 240 22.12 21.25 17.32
C ASP A 240 22.49 21.26 15.82
N ASP A 241 23.79 21.23 15.49
CA ASP A 241 24.30 21.12 14.13
C ASP A 241 24.29 19.67 13.59
N ASP A 242 24.03 18.65 14.41
CA ASP A 242 23.89 17.27 13.92
C ASP A 242 22.61 17.11 13.10
N GLN A 243 22.75 16.47 11.95
CA GLN A 243 21.67 16.32 10.98
C GLN A 243 21.32 14.85 10.75
N TYR A 244 20.05 14.59 10.45
CA TYR A 244 19.52 13.26 10.19
C TYR A 244 18.61 13.29 8.96
N VAL A 245 18.60 12.19 8.20
CA VAL A 245 17.48 11.83 7.34
C VAL A 245 16.43 11.17 8.23
N ALA A 246 15.18 11.59 8.12
CA ALA A 246 14.05 11.01 8.82
C ALA A 246 12.97 10.56 7.83
N PHE A 247 12.36 9.42 8.10
CA PHE A 247 11.18 8.92 7.40
C PHE A 247 9.98 8.99 8.36
N ILE A 248 8.94 9.70 7.92
CA ILE A 248 7.76 10.06 8.69
C ILE A 248 6.54 9.42 8.01
N ASN A 249 5.69 8.76 8.80
CA ASN A 249 4.48 8.13 8.30
C ASN A 249 3.51 9.18 7.72
N GLY A 250 3.11 9.03 6.46
CA GLY A 250 2.31 10.01 5.73
C GLY A 250 0.93 10.28 6.31
N GLU A 251 0.28 9.30 6.94
CA GLU A 251 -1.06 9.46 7.50
C GLU A 251 -1.07 10.21 8.85
N THR A 252 -0.01 10.07 9.66
CA THR A 252 0.02 10.52 11.07
C THR A 252 1.06 11.58 11.41
N GLY A 253 2.05 11.80 10.54
CA GLY A 253 3.15 12.74 10.80
C GLY A 253 4.11 12.27 11.89
N ALA A 254 3.98 11.02 12.34
CA ALA A 254 4.86 10.41 13.34
C ALA A 254 6.15 9.86 12.70
N LEU A 255 7.27 10.02 13.41
CA LEU A 255 8.57 9.49 12.99
C LEU A 255 8.55 7.95 12.94
N ARG A 256 8.83 7.35 11.78
CA ARG A 256 9.05 5.90 11.63
C ARG A 256 10.52 5.53 11.98
N ALA A 257 11.49 6.21 11.36
CA ALA A 257 12.92 5.91 11.54
C ALA A 257 13.85 7.05 11.10
N THR A 258 15.12 6.99 11.51
CA THR A 258 16.17 7.96 11.12
C THR A 258 17.48 7.29 10.73
N ALA A 259 18.32 8.03 9.98
CA ALA A 259 19.75 7.78 9.85
C ALA A 259 20.53 9.10 10.03
N LYS A 260 21.65 9.09 10.75
CA LYS A 260 22.52 10.27 10.89
C LYS A 260 23.13 10.60 9.54
N ILE A 261 23.04 11.86 9.13
CA ILE A 261 23.87 12.38 8.05
C ILE A 261 25.26 12.54 8.63
N GLU A 262 26.22 11.80 8.08
CA GLU A 262 27.60 11.82 8.53
C GLU A 262 28.16 13.24 8.50
N ASN A 263 28.88 13.63 9.57
CA ASN A 263 29.36 15.00 9.81
C ASN A 263 30.53 15.45 8.88
N ASP A 264 30.55 14.96 7.65
CA ASP A 264 31.40 15.42 6.57
C ASP A 264 31.22 16.93 6.38
N TYR A 265 32.33 17.67 6.40
CA TYR A 265 32.35 19.13 6.27
C TYR A 265 31.54 19.92 7.32
N LEU A 266 31.07 19.32 8.42
CA LEU A 266 30.25 20.05 9.41
C LEU A 266 31.00 21.22 10.09
N SER A 267 32.34 21.20 10.07
CA SER A 267 33.18 22.34 10.49
C SER A 267 32.95 23.63 9.69
N ASP A 268 32.35 23.50 8.50
CA ASP A 268 32.05 24.58 7.57
C ASP A 268 30.59 25.07 7.72
N GLY A 269 29.80 24.44 8.61
CA GLY A 269 28.39 24.72 8.87
C GLY A 269 27.45 23.59 8.42
N PRO A 270 26.14 23.65 8.73
CA PRO A 270 25.18 22.63 8.32
C PRO A 270 25.05 22.45 6.79
N LEU A 271 24.78 21.22 6.37
CA LEU A 271 24.52 20.83 4.98
C LEU A 271 23.06 21.14 4.59
N ALA A 272 22.86 22.13 3.72
CA ALA A 272 21.59 22.34 3.01
C ALA A 272 21.32 21.16 2.05
N ALA A 273 20.05 20.91 1.70
CA ALA A 273 19.66 19.72 0.95
C ALA A 273 18.70 19.97 -0.22
N ARG A 274 18.82 19.13 -1.25
CA ARG A 274 17.69 18.78 -2.15
C ARG A 274 17.43 17.28 -2.06
N PHE A 275 16.18 16.86 -1.93
CA PHE A 275 15.77 15.46 -1.90
C PHE A 275 14.98 15.08 -3.17
N GLY A 276 15.09 13.81 -3.58
CA GLY A 276 14.32 13.20 -4.66
C GLY A 276 14.37 11.69 -4.60
N VAL A 277 13.70 11.00 -5.53
CA VAL A 277 13.58 9.53 -5.52
C VAL A 277 14.02 8.91 -6.84
N GLY A 278 14.53 7.68 -6.76
CA GLY A 278 14.63 6.79 -7.93
C GLY A 278 15.07 5.37 -7.61
N TYR A 279 15.06 4.55 -8.66
CA TYR A 279 15.27 3.11 -8.64
C TYR A 279 16.71 2.78 -9.00
N LEU A 280 17.64 3.13 -8.09
CA LEU A 280 19.08 3.01 -8.32
C LEU A 280 19.57 1.55 -8.49
N ASP A 281 18.78 0.59 -8.00
CA ASP A 281 18.97 -0.85 -8.21
C ASP A 281 17.93 -1.48 -9.16
N GLY A 282 17.07 -0.64 -9.75
CA GLY A 282 15.99 -0.99 -10.68
C GLY A 282 14.69 -1.51 -10.03
N LYS A 283 14.57 -1.54 -8.70
CA LYS A 283 13.45 -2.21 -8.02
C LYS A 283 13.08 -1.68 -6.62
N THR A 284 13.96 -0.90 -5.99
CA THR A 284 13.77 -0.35 -4.64
C THR A 284 13.75 1.17 -4.75
N PRO A 285 12.74 1.88 -4.20
CA PRO A 285 12.79 3.32 -4.08
C PRO A 285 13.96 3.73 -3.17
N HIS A 286 14.87 4.56 -3.67
CA HIS A 286 15.94 5.16 -2.88
C HIS A 286 15.63 6.65 -2.69
N LEU A 287 15.81 7.15 -1.47
CA LEU A 287 15.94 8.57 -1.24
C LEU A 287 17.32 9.01 -1.73
N VAL A 288 17.36 9.87 -2.74
CA VAL A 288 18.57 10.54 -3.22
C VAL A 288 18.64 11.93 -2.59
N ALA A 289 19.76 12.24 -1.94
CA ALA A 289 20.05 13.58 -1.44
C ALA A 289 21.24 14.21 -2.15
N PHE A 290 21.04 15.46 -2.58
CA PHE A 290 22.09 16.44 -2.84
C PHE A 290 22.33 17.22 -1.55
N LEU A 291 23.54 17.22 -1.00
CA LEU A 291 23.89 17.88 0.26
C LEU A 291 25.06 18.86 0.06
N LYS A 292 24.89 20.13 0.48
CA LYS A 292 25.84 21.22 0.17
C LYS A 292 25.98 22.20 1.32
N ASN A 293 27.21 22.60 1.64
CA ASN A 293 27.51 23.75 2.51
C ASN A 293 28.65 24.59 1.91
N ARG A 294 28.91 25.77 2.50
CA ARG A 294 29.85 26.75 1.97
C ARG A 294 31.13 26.83 2.79
N GLN A 295 32.28 26.79 2.12
CA GLN A 295 33.58 26.85 2.78
C GLN A 295 33.84 28.26 3.36
N PRO A 296 34.00 28.41 4.70
CA PRO A 296 34.07 29.72 5.35
C PRO A 296 35.19 30.60 4.80
N GLY A 297 34.83 31.79 4.33
CA GLY A 297 35.77 32.79 3.79
C GLY A 297 36.42 32.43 2.44
N GLN A 298 36.14 31.26 1.86
CA GLN A 298 36.68 30.83 0.56
C GLN A 298 35.66 31.01 -0.59
N GLY A 299 34.36 30.98 -0.29
CA GLY A 299 33.28 31.19 -1.25
C GLY A 299 32.95 29.98 -2.13
N ALA A 300 33.83 28.99 -2.20
CA ALA A 300 33.57 27.66 -2.74
C ALA A 300 32.62 26.84 -1.85
N PHE A 301 32.13 25.71 -2.36
CA PHE A 301 31.17 24.85 -1.67
C PHE A 301 31.63 23.39 -1.64
N ASN A 302 31.40 22.72 -0.50
CA ASN A 302 31.48 21.28 -0.42
C ASN A 302 30.20 20.66 -0.99
N LEU A 303 30.29 19.48 -1.58
CA LEU A 303 29.16 18.75 -2.16
C LEU A 303 29.28 17.26 -1.83
N ILE A 304 28.18 16.69 -1.36
CA ILE A 304 27.98 15.26 -1.16
C ILE A 304 26.71 14.85 -1.91
N MET A 305 26.77 13.77 -2.67
CA MET A 305 25.59 13.04 -3.13
C MET A 305 25.47 11.79 -2.26
N ALA A 306 24.28 11.41 -1.82
CA ALA A 306 24.08 10.21 -1.02
C ALA A 306 22.72 9.56 -1.32
N ALA A 307 22.62 8.27 -1.05
CA ALA A 307 21.38 7.51 -1.20
C ALA A 307 21.08 6.65 0.03
N TRP A 308 19.81 6.59 0.42
CA TRP A 308 19.29 5.73 1.48
C TRP A 308 18.12 4.87 1.00
N THR A 309 17.96 3.70 1.60
CA THR A 309 16.76 2.86 1.47
C THR A 309 16.04 2.76 2.81
N PHE A 310 14.72 2.73 2.79
CA PHE A 310 13.87 2.50 3.95
C PHE A 310 13.15 1.16 3.81
N ASP A 311 13.21 0.29 4.83
CA ASP A 311 12.59 -1.05 4.81
C ASP A 311 11.27 -1.13 5.59
N GLY A 312 10.77 0.03 6.05
CA GLY A 312 9.62 0.17 6.92
C GLY A 312 9.97 0.27 8.40
N LYS A 313 11.23 -0.03 8.78
CA LYS A 313 11.74 -0.04 10.17
C LYS A 313 13.10 0.61 10.34
N ALA A 314 13.97 0.51 9.35
CA ALA A 314 15.34 1.01 9.36
C ALA A 314 15.66 1.83 8.12
N VAL A 315 16.55 2.80 8.27
CA VAL A 315 17.06 3.66 7.20
C VAL A 315 18.53 3.32 6.97
N ASP A 316 18.81 2.58 5.90
CA ASP A 316 20.17 2.15 5.56
C ASP A 316 20.80 3.11 4.54
N LEU A 317 22.02 3.58 4.81
CA LEU A 317 22.83 4.34 3.85
C LEU A 317 23.34 3.37 2.78
N ALA A 318 22.82 3.47 1.56
CA ALA A 318 23.26 2.66 0.43
C ALA A 318 24.66 3.07 -0.03
N TRP A 319 24.90 4.38 -0.17
CA TRP A 319 26.22 4.96 -0.48
C TRP A 319 26.25 6.47 -0.21
N ARG A 320 27.48 7.02 -0.09
CA ARG A 320 27.77 8.46 -0.19
C ARG A 320 28.97 8.70 -1.11
N TRP A 321 28.88 9.73 -1.94
CA TRP A 321 29.93 10.23 -2.83
C TRP A 321 30.24 11.68 -2.46
N LEU A 322 31.48 11.95 -2.04
CA LEU A 322 31.97 13.28 -1.74
C LEU A 322 32.66 13.83 -3.00
N ARG A 323 32.31 15.05 -3.43
CA ARG A 323 32.99 15.65 -4.60
C ARG A 323 34.48 15.88 -4.32
N GLY A 324 34.81 16.51 -3.18
CA GLY A 324 36.17 17.01 -2.93
C GLY A 324 36.67 17.90 -4.08
N ASP A 325 37.89 17.63 -4.54
CA ASP A 325 38.53 18.36 -5.66
C ASP A 325 38.12 17.83 -7.07
N GLN A 326 37.15 16.93 -7.18
CA GLN A 326 36.71 16.41 -8.48
C GLN A 326 36.03 17.51 -9.32
N ALA A 327 36.40 17.58 -10.60
CA ALA A 327 35.79 18.48 -11.57
C ALA A 327 34.37 18.00 -11.93
N ALA A 328 33.40 18.32 -11.07
CA ALA A 328 32.01 17.92 -11.15
C ALA A 328 31.12 19.11 -10.75
N SER A 329 30.66 19.88 -11.75
CA SER A 329 29.86 21.08 -11.54
C SER A 329 28.40 20.74 -11.28
N ASP A 330 27.89 21.18 -10.14
CA ASP A 330 26.50 21.08 -9.74
C ASP A 330 25.62 22.18 -10.34
N GLY A 331 24.32 21.92 -10.44
CA GLY A 331 23.30 22.88 -10.84
C GLY A 331 22.34 23.18 -9.69
N HIS A 332 21.27 23.93 -9.98
CA HIS A 332 20.22 24.24 -8.99
C HIS A 332 19.06 23.23 -8.96
N ASN A 333 19.12 22.14 -9.72
CA ASN A 333 18.19 21.01 -9.71
C ASN A 333 18.94 19.71 -10.08
N THR A 334 18.29 18.55 -9.98
CA THR A 334 18.84 17.20 -10.22
C THR A 334 17.91 16.45 -11.18
N ARG A 335 18.36 15.37 -11.84
CA ARG A 335 17.50 14.38 -12.51
C ARG A 335 17.83 12.99 -12.01
N ILE A 336 16.83 12.12 -11.93
CA ILE A 336 17.01 10.73 -11.51
C ILE A 336 16.26 9.86 -12.53
N ILE A 337 17.00 9.23 -13.43
CA ILE A 337 16.48 8.65 -14.68
C ILE A 337 17.43 7.59 -15.25
N ASP A 338 16.89 6.53 -15.85
CA ASP A 338 17.65 5.53 -16.60
C ASP A 338 18.13 6.12 -17.94
N LEU A 339 19.45 6.22 -18.13
CA LEU A 339 20.02 6.84 -19.33
C LEU A 339 20.26 5.85 -20.47
N ASN A 340 20.35 4.55 -20.16
CA ASN A 340 20.88 3.52 -21.07
C ASN A 340 19.91 2.34 -21.34
N GLY A 341 18.79 2.27 -20.62
CA GLY A 341 17.80 1.19 -20.68
C GLY A 341 18.20 -0.07 -19.90
N ASP A 342 19.08 0.01 -18.91
CA ASP A 342 19.49 -1.15 -18.08
C ASP A 342 18.58 -1.40 -16.85
N GLY A 343 17.52 -0.61 -16.72
CA GLY A 343 16.44 -0.73 -15.74
C GLY A 343 16.64 0.12 -14.49
N LYS A 344 17.82 0.73 -14.30
CA LYS A 344 18.21 1.49 -13.10
C LYS A 344 18.31 2.97 -13.39
N ASP A 345 18.05 3.80 -12.38
CA ASP A 345 18.23 5.24 -12.52
C ASP A 345 19.67 5.69 -12.21
N GLU A 346 20.21 6.54 -13.08
CA GLU A 346 21.37 7.40 -12.81
C GLU A 346 20.93 8.70 -12.11
N ILE A 347 21.86 9.31 -11.37
CA ILE A 347 21.68 10.62 -10.72
C ILE A 347 22.47 11.67 -11.50
N CYS A 348 21.78 12.59 -12.15
CA CYS A 348 22.40 13.62 -13.00
C CYS A 348 22.30 15.02 -12.39
N GLU A 349 23.43 15.72 -12.41
CA GLU A 349 23.55 17.17 -12.24
C GLU A 349 23.95 17.80 -13.59
N ILE A 350 23.90 19.13 -13.68
CA ILE A 350 24.15 19.85 -14.94
C ILE A 350 25.50 19.51 -15.59
N GLY A 351 26.56 19.27 -14.80
CA GLY A 351 27.92 19.00 -15.27
C GLY A 351 28.42 17.56 -15.06
N PHE A 352 27.65 16.64 -14.48
CA PHE A 352 28.09 15.26 -14.24
C PHE A 352 26.92 14.29 -13.97
N ALA A 353 27.17 12.98 -14.12
CA ALA A 353 26.23 11.94 -13.72
C ALA A 353 26.91 10.87 -12.85
N LEU A 354 26.16 10.34 -11.87
CA LEU A 354 26.52 9.18 -11.06
C LEU A 354 25.68 7.98 -11.47
N ASN A 355 26.29 6.80 -11.48
CA ASN A 355 25.59 5.52 -11.54
C ASN A 355 24.78 5.29 -10.24
N GLY A 356 23.80 4.39 -10.29
CA GLY A 356 22.99 4.04 -9.10
C GLY A 356 23.77 3.48 -7.89
N ASP A 357 25.04 3.10 -8.06
CA ASP A 357 25.96 2.72 -6.96
C ASP A 357 26.79 3.88 -6.38
N GLY A 358 26.53 5.11 -6.83
CA GLY A 358 27.25 6.32 -6.41
C GLY A 358 28.59 6.55 -7.11
N SER A 359 29.00 5.68 -8.05
CA SER A 359 30.22 5.89 -8.83
C SER A 359 30.01 6.93 -9.94
N LEU A 360 31.01 7.78 -10.20
CA LEU A 360 30.97 8.81 -11.24
C LEU A 360 30.94 8.15 -12.63
N ARG A 361 29.85 8.35 -13.39
CA ARG A 361 29.70 7.85 -14.78
C ARG A 361 30.52 8.69 -15.75
N TYR A 362 30.30 10.01 -15.71
CA TYR A 362 31.02 10.99 -16.51
C TYR A 362 31.04 12.37 -15.84
N SER A 363 31.94 13.23 -16.31
CA SER A 363 31.90 14.67 -16.09
C SER A 363 31.98 15.41 -17.43
N LEU A 364 31.29 16.53 -17.52
CA LEU A 364 31.25 17.41 -18.69
C LEU A 364 32.32 18.52 -18.63
N ALA A 365 33.06 18.63 -17.52
CA ALA A 365 34.03 19.70 -17.28
C ALA A 365 35.15 19.76 -18.34
N ASP A 366 35.71 18.62 -18.74
CA ASP A 366 36.73 18.51 -19.80
C ASP A 366 36.21 18.93 -21.19
N GLN A 367 34.89 19.10 -21.36
CA GLN A 367 34.23 19.58 -22.58
C GLN A 367 33.84 21.07 -22.50
N GLY A 368 34.14 21.75 -21.38
CA GLY A 368 33.88 23.18 -21.14
C GLY A 368 32.61 23.49 -20.34
N VAL A 369 31.91 22.49 -19.82
CA VAL A 369 30.68 22.69 -19.03
C VAL A 369 31.02 22.92 -17.56
N GLY A 370 30.63 24.08 -17.06
CA GLY A 370 30.63 24.46 -15.65
C GLY A 370 29.22 24.52 -15.07
N HIS A 371 29.02 25.43 -14.13
CA HIS A 371 27.76 25.66 -13.42
C HIS A 371 26.70 26.37 -14.28
N GLY A 372 25.43 26.17 -13.95
CA GLY A 372 24.29 26.86 -14.54
C GLY A 372 22.96 26.46 -13.89
N ASP A 373 21.92 27.26 -14.14
CA ASP A 373 20.64 27.16 -13.44
C ASP A 373 19.77 25.97 -13.86
N ARG A 374 19.87 25.54 -15.13
CA ARG A 374 18.90 24.61 -15.74
C ARG A 374 19.50 23.59 -16.70
N PHE A 375 18.90 22.42 -16.69
CA PHE A 375 19.12 21.39 -17.70
C PHE A 375 17.92 20.43 -17.78
N HIS A 376 17.73 19.87 -18.96
CA HIS A 376 16.71 18.89 -19.28
C HIS A 376 17.39 17.61 -19.73
N ILE A 377 16.81 16.46 -19.37
CA ILE A 377 17.14 15.15 -19.95
C ILE A 377 15.79 14.58 -20.37
N ALA A 378 15.66 14.23 -21.65
CA ALA A 378 14.42 13.80 -22.27
C ALA A 378 14.71 13.06 -23.58
N LYS A 379 13.68 12.47 -24.18
CA LYS A 379 13.76 11.92 -25.53
C LYS A 379 13.61 13.04 -26.58
N MET A 380 14.62 13.89 -26.71
CA MET A 380 14.55 15.09 -27.55
C MET A 380 14.68 14.78 -29.06
N ASP A 381 15.47 13.78 -29.43
CA ASP A 381 15.54 13.21 -30.78
C ASP A 381 14.79 11.86 -30.82
N PRO A 382 13.59 11.79 -31.42
CA PRO A 382 12.84 10.54 -31.55
C PRO A 382 13.51 9.55 -32.52
N SER A 383 14.51 9.96 -33.29
CA SER A 383 15.27 9.10 -34.21
C SER A 383 16.58 8.54 -33.64
N ALA A 384 16.99 9.00 -32.45
CA ALA A 384 18.14 8.46 -31.72
C ALA A 384 17.73 7.25 -30.84
N ASP A 385 18.68 6.38 -30.49
CA ASP A 385 18.40 5.20 -29.65
C ASP A 385 18.15 5.58 -28.17
N GLY A 386 19.04 6.37 -27.56
CA GLY A 386 18.98 6.77 -26.14
C GLY A 386 18.25 8.10 -25.86
N LEU A 387 18.47 8.65 -24.66
CA LEU A 387 18.04 9.99 -24.24
C LEU A 387 19.08 11.07 -24.61
N GLN A 388 18.66 12.34 -24.62
CA GLN A 388 19.55 13.48 -24.80
C GLN A 388 19.35 14.50 -23.69
N GLY A 389 20.41 15.23 -23.38
CA GLY A 389 20.39 16.35 -22.45
C GLY A 389 20.60 17.68 -23.15
N TYR A 390 20.00 18.74 -22.59
CA TYR A 390 20.20 20.13 -22.97
C TYR A 390 20.46 20.95 -21.71
N GLY A 391 21.48 21.81 -21.71
CA GLY A 391 21.86 22.61 -20.54
C GLY A 391 22.35 24.01 -20.91
N ILE A 392 22.22 24.92 -19.95
CA ILE A 392 22.66 26.33 -20.00
C ILE A 392 23.84 26.58 -19.05
N GLN A 393 24.41 27.78 -19.08
CA GLN A 393 25.62 28.11 -18.33
C GLN A 393 25.59 29.52 -17.71
N GLN A 394 26.05 29.63 -16.46
CA GLN A 394 26.21 30.91 -15.77
C GLN A 394 27.69 31.33 -15.77
N ASP A 395 27.98 32.52 -16.28
CA ASP A 395 29.31 33.17 -16.24
C ASP A 395 30.48 32.30 -16.76
N ASN A 396 30.22 31.47 -17.79
CA ASN A 396 31.22 30.52 -18.29
C ASN A 396 32.44 31.24 -18.92
N PRO A 397 33.68 30.94 -18.49
CA PRO A 397 34.88 31.67 -18.92
C PRO A 397 35.30 31.36 -20.37
N ASP A 398 34.87 30.23 -20.93
CA ASP A 398 35.08 29.86 -22.33
C ASP A 398 33.95 30.36 -23.25
N LEU A 399 33.06 31.23 -22.74
CA LEU A 399 31.90 31.82 -23.43
C LEU A 399 30.79 30.82 -23.82
N LEU A 400 30.83 29.59 -23.31
CA LEU A 400 29.78 28.60 -23.56
C LEU A 400 28.45 29.06 -22.95
N MET A 401 27.40 29.20 -23.76
CA MET A 401 26.07 29.63 -23.31
C MET A 401 25.14 28.45 -23.04
N GLU A 402 25.12 27.51 -23.98
CA GLU A 402 24.17 26.39 -24.02
C GLU A 402 24.76 25.23 -24.83
N TYR A 403 24.34 24.00 -24.51
CA TYR A 403 24.87 22.77 -25.08
C TYR A 403 23.83 21.66 -25.11
N TYR A 404 24.01 20.72 -26.06
CA TYR A 404 23.19 19.54 -26.23
C TYR A 404 24.08 18.30 -26.32
N TYR A 405 23.68 17.20 -25.67
CA TYR A 405 24.54 16.05 -25.45
C TYR A 405 23.80 14.71 -25.42
N ASP A 406 24.54 13.66 -25.75
CA ASP A 406 24.14 12.27 -25.57
C ASP A 406 24.10 11.96 -24.06
N ALA A 407 22.93 11.66 -23.51
CA ALA A 407 22.73 11.68 -22.06
C ALA A 407 23.44 10.53 -21.34
N ASP A 408 23.53 9.34 -21.95
CA ASP A 408 24.25 8.17 -21.40
C ASP A 408 25.76 8.42 -21.30
N THR A 409 26.36 8.89 -22.40
CA THR A 409 27.83 9.01 -22.50
C THR A 409 28.37 10.36 -22.04
N GLY A 410 27.50 11.34 -21.80
CA GLY A 410 27.88 12.72 -21.51
C GLY A 410 28.56 13.43 -22.69
N LYS A 411 28.51 12.86 -23.91
CA LYS A 411 29.24 13.41 -25.05
C LYS A 411 28.48 14.60 -25.66
N LEU A 412 29.10 15.78 -25.68
CA LEU A 412 28.50 16.95 -26.32
C LEU A 412 28.34 16.73 -27.84
N ILE A 413 27.14 16.99 -28.35
CA ILE A 413 26.76 16.90 -29.76
C ILE A 413 26.95 18.27 -30.43
N TRP A 414 26.48 19.34 -29.78
CA TRP A 414 26.72 20.73 -30.19
C TRP A 414 26.78 21.69 -29.00
N LYS A 415 27.28 22.90 -29.27
CA LYS A 415 27.49 24.00 -28.30
C LYS A 415 27.27 25.35 -28.98
N HIS A 416 26.69 26.32 -28.27
CA HIS A 416 26.67 27.74 -28.68
C HIS A 416 27.52 28.61 -27.75
N TYR A 417 28.10 29.64 -28.34
CA TYR A 417 29.07 30.52 -27.68
C TYR A 417 28.64 31.98 -27.83
N GLY A 418 28.78 32.76 -26.76
CA GLY A 418 28.48 34.19 -26.73
C GLY A 418 29.68 35.06 -27.13
N ASP A 419 29.44 36.36 -27.29
CA ASP A 419 30.49 37.36 -27.55
C ASP A 419 31.16 37.90 -26.25
N GLU A 420 30.51 37.72 -25.09
CA GLU A 420 31.01 38.12 -23.76
C GLU A 420 30.60 37.12 -22.67
N ILE A 421 31.30 37.13 -21.53
CA ILE A 421 30.96 36.29 -20.36
C ILE A 421 29.71 36.88 -19.71
N GLY A 422 28.71 36.04 -19.45
CA GLY A 422 27.53 36.43 -18.70
C GLY A 422 26.66 35.26 -18.27
N ASP A 423 25.63 35.58 -17.50
CA ASP A 423 24.64 34.67 -16.96
C ASP A 423 23.54 34.33 -17.99
N VAL A 424 23.56 33.10 -18.51
CA VAL A 424 22.46 32.54 -19.32
C VAL A 424 21.44 31.89 -18.38
N ALA A 425 20.80 32.71 -17.54
CA ALA A 425 19.99 32.27 -16.39
C ALA A 425 18.85 31.27 -16.69
N ARG A 426 18.45 31.10 -17.96
CA ARG A 426 17.28 30.30 -18.35
C ARG A 426 17.48 29.49 -19.62
N GLY A 427 16.97 28.27 -19.59
CA GLY A 427 16.73 27.41 -20.74
C GLY A 427 15.44 26.60 -20.57
N MET A 428 14.99 25.98 -21.66
CA MET A 428 13.86 25.05 -21.72
C MET A 428 14.09 24.02 -22.85
N ALA A 429 13.45 22.85 -22.73
CA ALA A 429 13.36 21.85 -23.78
C ALA A 429 11.90 21.35 -23.86
N GLY A 430 11.39 21.11 -25.08
CA GLY A 430 10.03 20.63 -25.34
C GLY A 430 9.66 20.79 -26.81
N ASP A 431 8.79 19.91 -27.31
CA ASP A 431 8.22 20.06 -28.66
C ASP A 431 7.16 21.16 -28.66
N ILE A 432 7.35 22.17 -29.51
CA ILE A 432 6.42 23.30 -29.66
C ILE A 432 6.15 23.67 -31.12
N ASP A 433 6.96 23.22 -32.08
CA ASP A 433 6.84 23.59 -33.49
C ASP A 433 6.78 22.32 -34.38
N PRO A 434 5.57 21.77 -34.66
CA PRO A 434 5.37 20.52 -35.40
C PRO A 434 5.82 20.58 -36.87
N THR A 435 6.46 21.67 -37.31
CA THR A 435 7.09 21.75 -38.63
C THR A 435 8.46 21.04 -38.70
N THR A 436 9.03 20.63 -37.57
CA THR A 436 10.23 19.78 -37.49
C THR A 436 10.10 18.66 -36.45
N PRO A 437 10.38 17.38 -36.78
CA PRO A 437 10.30 16.29 -35.79
C PRO A 437 11.30 16.43 -34.64
N GLY A 438 10.87 16.03 -33.44
CA GLY A 438 11.64 16.09 -32.20
C GLY A 438 11.56 17.45 -31.51
N MET A 439 12.01 17.50 -30.26
CA MET A 439 11.81 18.67 -29.40
C MET A 439 12.65 19.88 -29.84
N GLU A 440 12.11 21.07 -29.58
CA GLU A 440 12.89 22.31 -29.54
C GLU A 440 13.63 22.45 -28.21
N VAL A 441 14.71 23.22 -28.26
CA VAL A 441 15.43 23.76 -27.11
C VAL A 441 15.64 25.25 -27.31
N TRP A 442 15.55 26.02 -26.24
CA TRP A 442 15.73 27.47 -26.31
C TRP A 442 16.23 28.09 -25.01
N SER A 443 16.91 29.22 -25.20
CA SER A 443 17.35 30.14 -24.17
C SER A 443 17.12 31.57 -24.70
N PHE A 444 18.14 32.43 -24.68
CA PHE A 444 18.10 33.79 -25.23
C PHE A 444 18.68 33.88 -26.67
N SER A 445 19.23 32.77 -27.20
CA SER A 445 19.78 32.65 -28.56
C SER A 445 18.72 32.53 -29.68
N GLY A 446 17.43 32.39 -29.33
CA GLY A 446 16.36 31.94 -30.23
C GLY A 446 15.93 30.49 -29.94
N VAL A 447 15.01 29.97 -30.76
CA VAL A 447 14.46 28.61 -30.63
C VAL A 447 15.08 27.69 -31.66
N TYR A 448 15.64 26.55 -31.23
CA TYR A 448 16.34 25.59 -32.09
C TYR A 448 15.70 24.21 -31.99
N ASN A 449 15.47 23.55 -33.13
CA ASN A 449 15.19 22.12 -33.13
C ASN A 449 16.43 21.34 -32.64
N ALA A 450 16.28 20.57 -31.55
CA ALA A 450 17.40 20.11 -30.74
C ALA A 450 18.36 19.16 -31.47
N ALA A 451 17.80 18.17 -32.17
CA ALA A 451 18.57 17.16 -32.89
C ALA A 451 19.38 17.76 -34.05
N SER A 452 18.77 18.67 -34.82
CA SER A 452 19.38 19.19 -36.05
C SER A 452 20.21 20.47 -35.87
N ASN A 453 20.14 21.08 -34.69
CA ASN A 453 20.68 22.40 -34.33
C ASN A 453 20.42 23.47 -35.40
N LYS A 454 19.13 23.79 -35.58
CA LYS A 454 18.66 24.83 -36.50
C LYS A 454 17.61 25.68 -35.84
N LEU A 455 17.75 27.00 -36.01
CA LEU A 455 16.69 27.95 -35.68
C LEU A 455 15.38 27.57 -36.39
N THR A 456 14.27 27.55 -35.66
CA THR A 456 12.94 27.36 -36.25
C THR A 456 12.49 28.62 -37.02
N LYS A 457 12.88 29.82 -36.56
CA LYS A 457 12.64 31.12 -37.22
C LYS A 457 13.95 31.94 -37.27
N GLU A 458 14.18 32.72 -38.34
CA GLU A 458 15.40 33.55 -38.50
C GLU A 458 15.51 34.73 -37.50
N ASP A 459 14.37 35.24 -37.00
CA ASP A 459 14.33 36.29 -35.98
C ASP A 459 14.35 35.65 -34.59
N THR A 460 15.50 35.67 -33.94
CA THR A 460 15.72 35.06 -32.62
C THR A 460 14.96 35.73 -31.48
N THR A 461 14.32 36.88 -31.70
CA THR A 461 13.43 37.50 -30.70
C THR A 461 12.05 36.84 -30.66
N LEU A 462 11.69 36.07 -31.69
CA LEU A 462 10.50 35.24 -31.74
C LEU A 462 10.77 33.93 -30.98
N ALA A 463 10.73 34.03 -29.65
CA ALA A 463 10.91 32.92 -28.74
C ALA A 463 9.93 32.99 -27.56
N PRO A 464 9.41 31.85 -27.06
CA PRO A 464 8.70 31.80 -25.78
C PRO A 464 9.66 32.07 -24.62
N TRP A 465 9.13 32.43 -23.44
CA TRP A 465 9.99 32.71 -22.29
C TRP A 465 10.35 31.40 -21.57
N PRO A 466 11.65 31.03 -21.46
CA PRO A 466 12.06 29.79 -20.81
C PRO A 466 11.79 29.85 -19.29
N GLN A 467 10.65 29.29 -18.86
CA GLN A 467 10.17 29.26 -17.48
C GLN A 467 9.69 27.86 -17.08
N LEU A 468 8.52 27.40 -17.52
CA LEU A 468 8.12 26.00 -17.42
C LEU A 468 7.30 25.67 -18.66
N GLY A 469 7.53 24.51 -19.26
CA GLY A 469 6.56 23.86 -20.12
C GLY A 469 5.67 22.89 -19.34
N LEU A 470 4.48 22.61 -19.85
CA LEU A 470 3.54 21.59 -19.38
C LEU A 470 2.63 21.09 -20.52
N TRP A 471 2.08 19.88 -20.43
CA TRP A 471 1.05 19.40 -21.37
C TRP A 471 -0.35 19.78 -20.89
N TRP A 472 -1.06 20.66 -21.60
CA TRP A 472 -2.36 21.21 -21.15
C TRP A 472 -3.51 21.05 -22.16
N ASN A 473 -3.25 21.19 -23.46
CA ASN A 473 -4.29 21.28 -24.49
C ASN A 473 -4.85 19.90 -24.94
N GLY A 474 -5.36 19.78 -26.17
CA GLY A 474 -5.90 18.53 -26.72
C GLY A 474 -4.93 17.68 -27.57
N ASP A 475 -3.79 18.24 -27.98
CA ASP A 475 -2.73 17.65 -28.79
C ASP A 475 -1.49 17.29 -27.95
N ALA A 476 -0.34 17.04 -28.58
CA ALA A 476 0.87 16.50 -27.95
C ALA A 476 1.97 17.54 -27.69
N LEU A 477 1.79 18.78 -28.13
CA LEU A 477 2.77 19.85 -27.97
C LEU A 477 2.80 20.37 -26.53
N LEU A 478 3.90 21.05 -26.17
CA LEU A 478 4.12 21.56 -24.83
C LEU A 478 3.63 23.02 -24.68
N GLU A 479 2.58 23.22 -23.89
CA GLU A 479 2.19 24.54 -23.37
C GLU A 479 3.25 25.11 -22.43
N LEU A 480 3.07 26.37 -22.01
CA LEU A 480 4.03 27.09 -21.19
C LEU A 480 3.35 27.72 -19.95
N TYR A 481 3.79 27.33 -18.76
CA TYR A 481 3.48 28.07 -17.53
C TYR A 481 4.54 29.15 -17.30
N ASN A 482 4.09 30.40 -17.22
CA ASN A 482 4.97 31.55 -17.07
C ASN A 482 4.32 32.64 -16.23
N ASP A 483 4.84 32.91 -15.02
CA ASP A 483 4.46 34.07 -14.19
C ASP A 483 2.93 34.16 -13.97
N GLY A 484 2.31 33.03 -13.60
CA GLY A 484 0.86 32.90 -13.38
C GLY A 484 0.00 32.89 -14.65
N LYS A 485 0.58 32.60 -15.83
CA LYS A 485 -0.10 32.58 -17.13
C LYS A 485 0.14 31.23 -17.80
N VAL A 486 -0.89 30.64 -18.41
CA VAL A 486 -0.75 29.50 -19.33
C VAL A 486 -0.73 30.05 -20.76
N GLU A 487 0.41 29.90 -21.44
CA GLU A 487 0.72 30.50 -22.73
C GLU A 487 0.99 29.39 -23.78
N HIS A 488 0.59 29.60 -25.03
CA HIS A 488 0.76 28.63 -26.13
C HIS A 488 1.65 29.20 -27.24
N TRP A 489 2.46 28.36 -27.89
CA TRP A 489 3.33 28.77 -28.99
C TRP A 489 2.65 28.61 -30.35
N ASP A 490 2.05 29.70 -30.85
CA ASP A 490 1.55 29.80 -32.22
C ASP A 490 2.73 29.77 -33.22
N TRP A 491 3.08 28.57 -33.70
CA TRP A 491 4.21 28.36 -34.62
C TRP A 491 3.97 28.91 -36.04
N GLU A 492 2.70 29.14 -36.41
CA GLU A 492 2.32 29.77 -37.69
C GLU A 492 2.51 31.30 -37.64
N ASN A 493 2.17 31.93 -36.50
CA ASN A 493 2.21 33.38 -36.27
C ASN A 493 3.09 33.73 -35.05
N PRO A 494 4.37 33.30 -35.02
CA PRO A 494 5.22 33.34 -33.83
C PRO A 494 5.45 34.77 -33.33
N SER A 495 5.57 34.91 -32.00
CA SER A 495 5.58 36.22 -31.34
C SER A 495 6.66 36.30 -30.24
N VAL A 496 7.05 37.53 -29.89
CA VAL A 496 7.95 37.78 -28.75
C VAL A 496 7.23 37.43 -27.42
N SER A 497 7.94 36.86 -26.45
CA SER A 497 7.35 36.19 -25.28
C SER A 497 6.32 36.99 -24.46
N GLY A 498 6.42 38.32 -24.43
CA GLY A 498 5.43 39.18 -23.75
C GLY A 498 4.04 39.21 -24.43
N LYS A 499 3.96 38.78 -25.69
CA LYS A 499 2.77 38.87 -26.57
C LYS A 499 2.12 37.53 -26.92
N MET A 500 2.62 36.41 -26.37
CA MET A 500 2.10 35.07 -26.66
C MET A 500 0.58 34.99 -26.47
N PRO A 501 -0.13 34.19 -27.28
CA PRO A 501 -1.47 33.71 -26.96
C PRO A 501 -1.49 33.04 -25.58
N ARG A 502 -2.65 33.12 -24.92
CA ARG A 502 -2.86 32.61 -23.56
C ARG A 502 -4.22 31.96 -23.50
N TYR A 503 -4.34 30.88 -22.73
CA TYR A 503 -5.65 30.35 -22.34
C TYR A 503 -6.21 31.26 -21.23
N PHE A 504 -5.47 31.44 -20.14
CA PHE A 504 -5.90 32.24 -18.98
C PHE A 504 -4.72 32.69 -18.09
N LYS A 505 -5.03 33.34 -16.97
CA LYS A 505 -4.09 33.60 -15.86
C LYS A 505 -4.68 33.12 -14.53
N ILE A 506 -3.84 32.66 -13.61
CA ILE A 506 -4.29 32.18 -12.28
C ILE A 506 -5.03 33.25 -11.49
N GLY A 507 -4.61 34.52 -11.63
CA GLY A 507 -5.23 35.65 -10.95
C GLY A 507 -6.62 36.02 -11.48
N ASP A 508 -7.02 35.52 -12.66
CA ASP A 508 -8.37 35.67 -13.16
C ASP A 508 -9.36 34.72 -12.41
N TYR A 509 -8.84 33.72 -11.67
CA TYR A 509 -9.56 32.77 -10.80
C TYR A 509 -9.21 32.90 -9.30
N GLY A 510 -8.54 33.99 -8.90
CA GLY A 510 -8.16 34.26 -7.50
C GLY A 510 -6.80 33.68 -7.05
N GLY A 511 -6.03 33.05 -7.94
CA GLY A 511 -4.70 32.52 -7.63
C GLY A 511 -3.67 33.60 -7.33
N SER A 512 -2.83 33.35 -6.33
CA SER A 512 -1.80 34.27 -5.85
C SER A 512 -0.69 34.47 -6.87
N VAL A 513 -0.56 35.71 -7.35
CA VAL A 513 0.51 36.15 -8.26
C VAL A 513 1.82 36.52 -7.52
N GLY A 514 1.98 36.04 -6.29
CA GLY A 514 3.17 36.29 -5.46
C GLY A 514 4.41 35.48 -5.86
N THR A 515 4.23 34.35 -6.55
CA THR A 515 5.29 33.42 -6.96
C THR A 515 5.34 33.25 -8.48
N ARG A 516 6.56 33.14 -9.04
CA ARG A 516 6.77 32.93 -10.49
C ARG A 516 6.55 31.48 -10.94
N ASN A 517 6.68 30.55 -10.00
CA ASN A 517 6.47 29.11 -10.17
C ASN A 517 5.13 28.74 -9.51
N PRO A 518 4.48 27.65 -9.92
CA PRO A 518 3.46 27.01 -9.10
C PRO A 518 4.12 26.30 -7.90
N LEU A 519 3.30 25.82 -6.96
CA LEU A 519 3.74 25.01 -5.82
C LEU A 519 4.08 23.58 -6.26
N PHE A 520 3.33 23.08 -7.24
CA PHE A 520 3.47 21.78 -7.88
C PHE A 520 3.04 21.86 -9.35
N ILE A 521 3.55 20.96 -10.19
CA ILE A 521 3.14 20.78 -11.60
C ILE A 521 3.23 19.29 -11.97
N GLY A 522 2.25 18.78 -12.70
CA GLY A 522 2.25 17.42 -13.24
C GLY A 522 0.92 16.70 -13.13
N ASP A 523 0.78 15.59 -13.87
CA ASP A 523 -0.36 14.65 -13.83
C ASP A 523 -0.57 14.15 -12.40
N ILE A 524 -1.70 14.57 -11.80
CA ILE A 524 -2.16 14.08 -10.49
C ILE A 524 -3.67 13.80 -10.47
N LEU A 525 -4.44 14.29 -11.45
CA LEU A 525 -5.87 14.05 -11.65
C LEU A 525 -6.14 13.88 -13.16
N GLY A 526 -7.36 13.53 -13.54
CA GLY A 526 -7.75 13.52 -14.95
C GLY A 526 -7.04 12.43 -15.75
N ASP A 527 -6.66 12.73 -17.01
CA ASP A 527 -6.14 11.75 -17.96
C ASP A 527 -4.61 11.60 -17.97
N TRP A 528 -3.91 12.27 -18.88
CA TRP A 528 -2.45 12.21 -19.03
C TRP A 528 -1.80 13.60 -18.97
N ARG A 529 -2.63 14.65 -18.84
CA ARG A 529 -2.22 16.05 -18.93
C ARG A 529 -1.98 16.61 -17.54
N GLU A 530 -1.21 17.68 -17.48
CA GLU A 530 -0.57 18.10 -16.25
C GLU A 530 -1.41 19.16 -15.51
N GLU A 531 -1.85 18.82 -14.30
CA GLU A 531 -2.29 19.84 -13.36
C GLU A 531 -1.14 20.78 -12.99
N PHE A 532 -1.49 21.96 -12.48
CA PHE A 532 -0.56 22.73 -11.65
C PHE A 532 -1.27 23.32 -10.45
N VAL A 533 -0.59 23.32 -9.31
CA VAL A 533 -1.16 23.78 -8.03
C VAL A 533 -0.60 25.14 -7.67
N VAL A 534 -1.48 26.10 -7.48
CA VAL A 534 -1.18 27.37 -6.80
C VAL A 534 -2.04 27.49 -5.55
N THR A 535 -1.96 28.61 -4.85
CA THR A 535 -2.80 28.91 -3.68
C THR A 535 -3.45 30.27 -3.86
N ASN A 536 -4.54 30.53 -3.13
CA ASN A 536 -5.19 31.84 -3.12
C ASN A 536 -4.34 32.90 -2.39
N ALA A 537 -4.84 34.14 -2.31
CA ALA A 537 -4.08 35.26 -1.72
C ALA A 537 -3.93 35.19 -0.19
N ASP A 538 -4.79 34.43 0.50
CA ASP A 538 -4.85 34.31 1.97
C ASP A 538 -4.19 33.00 2.50
N PHE A 539 -3.68 32.16 1.59
CA PHE A 539 -2.97 30.89 1.87
C PHE A 539 -3.82 29.84 2.62
N ASP A 540 -5.13 29.86 2.41
CA ASP A 540 -6.12 28.94 3.00
C ASP A 540 -6.88 28.07 1.96
N GLU A 541 -6.54 28.19 0.67
CA GLU A 541 -7.06 27.34 -0.41
C GLU A 541 -5.94 26.93 -1.38
N LEU A 542 -5.93 25.68 -1.82
CA LEU A 542 -5.17 25.19 -2.98
C LEU A 542 -6.05 25.25 -4.23
N LEU A 543 -5.49 25.80 -5.31
CA LEU A 543 -6.13 25.85 -6.63
C LEU A 543 -5.38 24.90 -7.56
N ILE A 544 -5.98 23.75 -7.80
CA ILE A 544 -5.44 22.67 -8.64
C ILE A 544 -6.02 22.86 -10.03
N PHE A 545 -5.30 23.57 -10.91
CA PHE A 545 -5.74 23.79 -12.28
C PHE A 545 -5.66 22.49 -13.07
N SER A 546 -6.78 22.07 -13.67
CA SER A 546 -6.92 20.84 -14.49
C SER A 546 -7.68 21.18 -15.77
N THR A 547 -7.27 20.59 -16.90
CA THR A 547 -7.66 21.07 -18.23
C THR A 547 -9.14 20.83 -18.57
N ASP A 548 -9.77 21.83 -19.17
CA ASP A 548 -11.16 21.82 -19.64
C ASP A 548 -11.30 21.54 -21.15
N ILE A 549 -10.16 21.34 -21.83
CA ILE A 549 -10.06 21.08 -23.27
C ILE A 549 -10.13 19.55 -23.51
N PRO A 550 -10.98 19.02 -24.42
CA PRO A 550 -10.99 17.60 -24.75
C PRO A 550 -9.71 17.15 -25.49
N SER A 551 -9.31 15.88 -25.34
CA SER A 551 -8.19 15.28 -26.09
C SER A 551 -8.57 13.90 -26.64
N ASP A 552 -8.23 13.64 -27.91
CA ASP A 552 -8.32 12.31 -28.52
C ASP A 552 -7.11 11.41 -28.16
N ILE A 553 -6.04 11.97 -27.57
CA ILE A 553 -4.82 11.25 -27.21
C ILE A 553 -5.09 10.30 -26.05
N ARG A 554 -4.63 9.06 -26.20
CA ARG A 554 -4.72 8.00 -25.20
C ARG A 554 -3.33 7.64 -24.71
N LEU A 555 -3.01 8.06 -23.49
CA LEU A 555 -1.78 7.74 -22.80
C LEU A 555 -2.09 7.16 -21.42
N TYR A 556 -1.16 6.36 -20.91
CA TYR A 556 -1.11 6.03 -19.49
C TYR A 556 -0.80 7.29 -18.69
N THR A 557 -1.35 7.42 -17.47
CA THR A 557 -0.99 8.52 -16.55
C THR A 557 0.53 8.62 -16.43
N LEU A 558 1.05 9.84 -16.57
CA LEU A 558 2.49 10.12 -16.56
C LEU A 558 3.08 9.80 -15.18
N ALA A 559 2.28 9.86 -14.11
CA ALA A 559 2.66 9.38 -12.78
C ALA A 559 3.02 7.87 -12.74
N HIS A 560 2.63 7.08 -13.74
CA HIS A 560 3.02 5.67 -13.90
C HIS A 560 4.23 5.49 -14.84
N ASN A 561 4.78 6.56 -15.42
CA ASN A 561 6.10 6.55 -16.03
C ASN A 561 7.18 6.81 -14.94
N PRO A 562 8.12 5.88 -14.70
CA PRO A 562 9.06 6.01 -13.58
C PRO A 562 9.97 7.25 -13.65
N ALA A 563 10.47 7.63 -14.83
CA ALA A 563 11.30 8.81 -15.00
C ALA A 563 10.56 10.11 -14.67
N TYR A 564 9.31 10.22 -15.13
CA TYR A 564 8.43 11.35 -14.83
C TYR A 564 8.04 11.39 -13.34
N ARG A 565 7.67 10.26 -12.74
CA ARG A 565 7.31 10.18 -11.32
C ARG A 565 8.46 10.46 -10.37
N ASN A 566 9.70 10.09 -10.76
CA ASN A 566 10.92 10.56 -10.12
C ASN A 566 11.04 12.09 -10.21
N ALA A 567 10.80 12.69 -11.39
CA ALA A 567 10.88 14.14 -11.59
C ALA A 567 9.91 14.92 -10.68
N MET A 568 8.67 14.44 -10.48
CA MET A 568 7.67 15.04 -9.57
C MET A 568 8.18 15.24 -8.12
N THR A 569 9.16 14.44 -7.68
CA THR A 569 9.76 14.51 -6.34
C THR A 569 10.75 15.68 -6.15
N LEU A 570 11.32 16.20 -7.24
CA LEU A 570 12.46 17.10 -7.24
C LEU A 570 12.04 18.57 -7.41
N LYS A 571 12.30 19.43 -6.41
CA LYS A 571 11.89 20.85 -6.47
C LYS A 571 13.02 21.78 -6.91
N GLY A 572 14.06 21.96 -6.09
CA GLY A 572 15.23 22.78 -6.45
C GLY A 572 14.88 24.20 -6.96
N TYR A 573 15.58 24.65 -8.01
CA TYR A 573 15.00 25.60 -8.98
C TYR A 573 14.09 24.82 -9.95
N MET A 574 12.79 24.93 -9.75
CA MET A 574 11.76 24.16 -10.48
C MET A 574 11.91 24.31 -12.00
N GLN A 575 11.81 23.17 -12.67
CA GLN A 575 11.97 22.93 -14.11
C GLN A 575 10.98 21.83 -14.51
N SER A 576 10.55 21.81 -15.78
CA SER A 576 9.56 20.85 -16.26
C SER A 576 10.01 19.40 -16.08
N HIS A 577 9.05 18.55 -15.74
CA HIS A 577 9.18 17.10 -15.75
C HIS A 577 9.21 16.59 -17.19
N HIS A 578 9.77 15.40 -17.40
CA HIS A 578 9.88 14.76 -18.71
C HIS A 578 9.71 13.26 -18.53
N VAL A 579 9.09 12.62 -19.53
CA VAL A 579 9.04 11.17 -19.70
C VAL A 579 10.32 10.65 -20.37
N ASP A 580 10.57 9.35 -20.24
CA ASP A 580 11.69 8.64 -20.90
C ASP A 580 11.42 8.30 -22.39
N TYR A 581 10.20 8.49 -22.87
CA TYR A 581 9.82 8.41 -24.29
C TYR A 581 9.59 9.80 -24.91
N PHE A 582 9.42 9.88 -26.23
CA PHE A 582 9.12 11.14 -26.91
C PHE A 582 7.61 11.41 -26.87
N LEU A 583 7.24 12.56 -26.30
CA LEU A 583 5.89 13.08 -26.20
C LEU A 583 5.88 14.46 -26.89
N GLY A 584 5.21 14.52 -28.04
CA GLY A 584 5.31 15.59 -29.05
C GLY A 584 4.61 15.18 -30.37
N ASP A 585 4.64 16.01 -31.40
CA ASP A 585 3.99 15.70 -32.69
C ASP A 585 4.65 14.52 -33.41
N GLY A 586 3.82 13.68 -34.03
CA GLY A 586 4.28 12.47 -34.71
C GLY A 586 4.83 11.38 -33.78
N MET A 587 4.62 11.47 -32.46
CA MET A 587 4.94 10.42 -31.50
C MET A 587 4.34 9.05 -31.88
N GLU A 588 5.08 7.98 -31.60
CA GLU A 588 4.51 6.63 -31.58
C GLU A 588 3.76 6.38 -30.26
N THR A 589 2.82 5.42 -30.24
CA THR A 589 2.16 5.01 -29.00
C THR A 589 3.21 4.41 -28.04
N PRO A 590 3.40 4.98 -26.84
CA PRO A 590 4.42 4.48 -25.90
C PRO A 590 4.12 3.04 -25.45
N PRO A 591 5.15 2.26 -25.08
CA PRO A 591 4.95 0.93 -24.51
C PRO A 591 4.22 1.03 -23.16
N LYS A 592 3.49 -0.04 -22.80
CA LYS A 592 2.95 -0.20 -21.45
C LYS A 592 4.09 -0.15 -20.42
N PRO A 593 4.01 0.68 -19.35
CA PRO A 593 5.08 0.80 -18.36
C PRO A 593 5.47 -0.54 -17.70
N ASP A 594 6.77 -0.81 -17.55
CA ASP A 594 7.29 -2.06 -16.93
C ASP A 594 7.28 -1.96 -15.39
N ILE A 595 6.08 -1.81 -14.85
CA ILE A 595 5.81 -1.48 -13.44
C ILE A 595 5.07 -2.61 -12.73
N SER A 596 4.94 -2.49 -11.41
CA SER A 596 4.07 -3.35 -10.61
C SER A 596 3.45 -2.60 -9.44
N TYR A 597 2.17 -2.82 -9.13
CA TYR A 597 1.63 -2.47 -7.82
C TYR A 597 2.03 -3.58 -6.86
N ARG A 598 2.69 -3.24 -5.75
CA ARG A 598 3.27 -4.24 -4.83
C ARG A 598 2.21 -4.89 -3.95
N ARG A 599 1.43 -5.81 -4.50
CA ARG A 599 0.58 -6.70 -3.70
C ARG A 599 1.42 -7.71 -2.88
N LEU A 600 0.92 -8.01 -1.68
CA LEU A 600 1.56 -8.81 -0.63
C LEU A 600 2.36 -10.03 -1.13
N TYR A 601 3.69 -9.93 -1.12
CA TYR A 601 4.58 -11.08 -1.35
C TYR A 601 4.66 -11.96 -0.10
N ILE A 602 4.12 -13.19 -0.18
CA ILE A 602 4.37 -14.22 0.83
C ILE A 602 5.85 -14.66 0.73
N ARG A 603 6.71 -14.12 1.59
CA ARG A 603 8.10 -14.55 1.72
C ARG A 603 8.13 -15.95 2.38
N VAL A 604 8.84 -16.88 1.77
CA VAL A 604 9.08 -18.23 2.32
C VAL A 604 10.59 -18.48 2.35
N ASP A 605 11.22 -18.10 3.46
CA ASP A 605 12.66 -18.33 3.65
C ASP A 605 12.95 -19.81 3.92
N MET A 606 13.77 -20.41 3.06
CA MET A 606 14.30 -21.77 3.26
C MET A 606 15.72 -21.70 3.86
N SER A 607 16.03 -22.66 4.72
CA SER A 607 17.20 -22.64 5.63
C SER A 607 18.57 -22.76 4.96
N ASP A 608 18.59 -22.94 3.65
CA ASP A 608 19.74 -23.07 2.76
C ASP A 608 20.02 -21.82 1.90
N GLY A 609 19.23 -20.74 2.07
CA GLY A 609 19.53 -19.42 1.52
C GLY A 609 19.23 -19.23 0.02
N HIS A 610 18.69 -20.24 -0.65
CA HIS A 610 18.18 -20.11 -2.01
C HIS A 610 16.84 -19.37 -2.02
N ARG A 611 16.78 -18.28 -2.79
CA ARG A 611 15.59 -17.43 -2.95
C ARG A 611 14.70 -17.98 -4.08
N VAL A 612 13.40 -18.08 -3.83
CA VAL A 612 12.39 -18.39 -4.85
C VAL A 612 11.25 -17.38 -4.74
N ALA A 613 11.14 -16.49 -5.73
CA ALA A 613 9.96 -15.63 -5.88
C ALA A 613 8.96 -16.32 -6.82
N ALA A 614 7.69 -16.35 -6.43
CA ALA A 614 6.59 -16.83 -7.27
C ALA A 614 5.64 -15.66 -7.57
N ASN A 615 5.61 -15.22 -8.83
CA ASN A 615 4.71 -14.16 -9.27
C ASN A 615 3.28 -14.72 -9.37
N ILE A 616 2.33 -14.14 -8.63
CA ILE A 616 0.91 -14.51 -8.66
C ILE A 616 0.12 -13.30 -9.16
N GLN A 617 -0.01 -13.17 -10.49
CA GLN A 617 -0.94 -12.22 -11.06
C GLN A 617 -2.38 -12.61 -10.71
N PRO A 618 -3.23 -11.67 -10.25
CA PRO A 618 -4.61 -11.92 -9.89
C PRO A 618 -5.52 -11.92 -11.14
N THR A 619 -5.28 -12.84 -12.08
CA THR A 619 -6.25 -13.09 -13.16
C THR A 619 -7.55 -13.61 -12.57
N ALA A 620 -8.68 -13.15 -13.10
CA ALA A 620 -9.99 -13.45 -12.54
C ALA A 620 -10.24 -14.98 -12.48
N LYS A 621 -10.41 -15.49 -11.25
CA LYS A 621 -10.60 -16.92 -10.89
C LYS A 621 -9.37 -17.84 -11.02
N MET A 622 -8.37 -17.65 -10.16
CA MET A 622 -7.49 -18.75 -9.73
C MET A 622 -7.48 -18.92 -8.20
N GLN A 623 -7.93 -20.06 -7.69
CA GLN A 623 -7.91 -20.37 -6.26
C GLN A 623 -6.50 -20.78 -5.79
N LEU A 624 -6.02 -20.18 -4.69
CA LEU A 624 -4.69 -20.43 -4.09
C LEU A 624 -4.37 -21.92 -3.84
N LYS A 625 -5.39 -22.75 -3.52
CA LYS A 625 -5.22 -24.19 -3.26
C LYS A 625 -4.49 -24.94 -4.40
N SER A 626 -4.62 -24.49 -5.66
CA SER A 626 -4.05 -25.18 -6.82
C SER A 626 -2.55 -24.94 -7.04
N ALA A 627 -2.09 -23.69 -6.88
CA ALA A 627 -0.68 -23.33 -7.10
C ALA A 627 0.23 -23.95 -6.01
N LEU A 628 -0.23 -23.93 -4.76
CA LEU A 628 0.45 -24.53 -3.62
C LEU A 628 0.67 -26.05 -3.80
N LEU A 629 -0.28 -26.75 -4.43
CA LEU A 629 -0.18 -28.18 -4.69
C LEU A 629 0.91 -28.54 -5.72
N LEU A 630 1.11 -27.73 -6.76
CA LEU A 630 2.20 -27.93 -7.72
C LEU A 630 3.57 -27.65 -7.09
N LEU A 631 3.67 -26.60 -6.27
CA LEU A 631 4.94 -26.24 -5.62
C LEU A 631 5.40 -27.34 -4.65
N ILE A 632 4.49 -27.85 -3.80
CA ILE A 632 4.77 -28.94 -2.85
C ILE A 632 5.22 -30.23 -3.55
N ALA A 633 4.70 -30.52 -4.74
CA ALA A 633 5.11 -31.70 -5.52
C ALA A 633 6.59 -31.66 -5.98
N SER A 634 7.25 -30.49 -5.91
CA SER A 634 8.59 -30.28 -6.46
C SER A 634 9.73 -30.52 -5.46
N ILE A 635 9.44 -30.55 -4.15
CA ILE A 635 10.45 -30.38 -3.07
C ILE A 635 10.88 -31.72 -2.43
N ALA A 636 10.31 -32.84 -2.88
CA ALA A 636 10.35 -34.13 -2.17
C ALA A 636 11.64 -35.00 -2.37
N SER A 637 12.85 -34.42 -2.41
CA SER A 637 14.10 -35.20 -2.34
C SER A 637 15.33 -34.41 -1.90
N VAL A 638 15.98 -34.83 -0.79
CA VAL A 638 17.31 -34.35 -0.35
C VAL A 638 18.18 -35.56 0.04
N ASN A 639 19.47 -35.53 -0.29
CA ASN A 639 20.42 -36.63 -0.10
C ASN A 639 21.25 -36.49 1.18
N ALA A 640 21.66 -37.62 1.78
CA ALA A 640 22.45 -37.65 3.02
C ALA A 640 23.92 -38.01 2.75
N ALA A 641 24.68 -37.09 2.16
CA ALA A 641 26.03 -37.37 1.64
C ALA A 641 27.21 -36.89 2.52
N ASP A 642 27.10 -35.74 3.18
CA ASP A 642 28.27 -34.90 3.48
C ASP A 642 28.90 -35.08 4.89
N LEU A 643 29.12 -36.32 5.33
CA LEU A 643 29.86 -36.62 6.58
C LEU A 643 30.86 -37.78 6.41
N GLU A 644 32.15 -37.46 6.32
CA GLU A 644 33.22 -38.47 6.24
C GLU A 644 33.42 -39.26 7.55
N ALA A 645 33.54 -40.58 7.43
CA ALA A 645 33.64 -41.48 8.58
C ALA A 645 35.07 -41.53 9.17
N ARG A 646 35.21 -41.06 10.42
CA ARG A 646 36.44 -41.22 11.23
C ARG A 646 36.43 -42.54 12.01
N ALA A 647 37.62 -43.04 12.36
CA ALA A 647 37.79 -44.38 12.92
C ALA A 647 37.20 -44.52 14.36
N CYS A 648 36.12 -45.29 14.47
CA CYS A 648 35.43 -45.60 15.73
C CYS A 648 36.31 -46.45 16.68
N SER A 649 36.92 -45.78 17.66
CA SER A 649 37.52 -46.42 18.84
C SER A 649 36.58 -46.26 20.04
N SER A 650 36.12 -47.37 20.62
CA SER A 650 35.17 -47.35 21.74
C SER A 650 35.77 -46.63 22.95
N ASN A 651 35.22 -45.46 23.30
CA ASN A 651 35.85 -44.52 24.24
C ASN A 651 35.06 -44.30 25.56
N GLY A 652 34.12 -45.19 25.86
CA GLY A 652 33.30 -45.20 27.09
C GLY A 652 31.91 -44.55 26.98
N CYS A 653 31.57 -43.96 25.83
CA CYS A 653 30.22 -43.48 25.54
C CYS A 653 29.20 -44.62 25.39
N ALA A 654 27.94 -44.37 25.77
CA ALA A 654 26.80 -45.28 25.59
C ALA A 654 25.52 -44.47 25.32
N CYS A 655 24.61 -45.02 24.51
CA CYS A 655 23.38 -44.33 24.07
C CYS A 655 22.15 -44.68 24.91
N VAL A 656 21.06 -43.94 24.68
CA VAL A 656 19.73 -44.31 25.18
C VAL A 656 19.25 -45.59 24.49
N THR A 657 18.81 -46.55 25.31
CA THR A 657 18.25 -47.82 24.87
C THR A 657 16.93 -47.57 24.15
N GLY A 658 16.76 -48.09 22.94
CA GLY A 658 15.59 -47.83 22.09
C GLY A 658 15.71 -46.60 21.18
N LEU A 659 16.85 -45.90 21.17
CA LEU A 659 17.15 -44.91 20.14
C LEU A 659 17.39 -45.60 18.79
N THR A 660 16.97 -44.97 17.70
CA THR A 660 17.31 -45.40 16.33
C THR A 660 18.82 -45.38 16.13
N ALA A 661 19.35 -46.28 15.29
CA ALA A 661 20.76 -46.24 14.92
C ALA A 661 21.03 -45.05 13.98
N GLY A 662 22.06 -44.25 14.27
CA GLY A 662 22.33 -42.99 13.58
C GLY A 662 23.41 -42.14 14.27
N ILE A 663 23.74 -40.98 13.70
CA ILE A 663 24.67 -40.01 14.28
C ILE A 663 23.86 -38.92 15.02
N TYR A 664 24.27 -38.60 16.24
CA TYR A 664 23.60 -37.67 17.14
C TYR A 664 24.61 -36.72 17.80
N CYS A 665 24.31 -35.43 17.85
CA CYS A 665 25.11 -34.48 18.62
C CYS A 665 25.03 -34.75 20.12
N GLY A 666 26.12 -34.54 20.87
CA GLY A 666 26.24 -34.92 22.29
C GLY A 666 25.22 -34.28 23.24
N ASN A 667 24.63 -33.14 22.84
CA ASN A 667 23.55 -32.45 23.55
C ASN A 667 22.13 -32.75 23.02
N CYS A 668 21.95 -33.61 22.02
CA CYS A 668 20.64 -33.87 21.41
C CYS A 668 19.66 -34.48 22.44
N VAL A 669 18.63 -33.71 22.80
CA VAL A 669 17.55 -34.14 23.71
C VAL A 669 16.48 -34.87 22.90
N VAL A 670 16.21 -36.12 23.28
CA VAL A 670 15.29 -37.04 22.59
C VAL A 670 13.94 -37.13 23.31
N GLY A 671 13.55 -36.02 23.95
CA GLY A 671 12.33 -35.85 24.75
C GLY A 671 12.61 -35.67 26.25
N ALA A 672 11.79 -34.83 26.92
CA ALA A 672 11.69 -34.70 28.38
C ALA A 672 13.04 -34.69 29.15
N GLY A 673 14.00 -33.85 28.71
CA GLY A 673 15.32 -33.72 29.35
C GLY A 673 16.24 -34.96 29.24
N THR A 674 15.86 -35.97 28.46
CA THR A 674 16.67 -37.17 28.21
C THR A 674 17.55 -36.95 26.98
N TYR A 675 18.87 -37.04 27.16
CA TYR A 675 19.86 -36.83 26.10
C TYR A 675 20.23 -38.15 25.42
N ALA A 676 20.43 -38.14 24.11
CA ALA A 676 20.79 -39.31 23.30
C ALA A 676 21.99 -40.09 23.87
N ILE A 677 22.98 -39.40 24.44
CA ILE A 677 24.19 -39.98 25.04
C ILE A 677 24.14 -39.92 26.57
N LYS A 678 24.43 -41.04 27.23
CA LYS A 678 24.32 -41.20 28.69
C LYS A 678 25.61 -40.91 29.46
N THR A 679 26.76 -41.45 29.02
CA THR A 679 28.02 -41.45 29.81
C THR A 679 29.09 -40.47 29.33
N LYS A 680 28.93 -39.81 28.19
CA LYS A 680 29.93 -38.87 27.65
C LYS A 680 29.24 -37.80 26.82
N ARG A 681 29.04 -36.61 27.39
CA ARG A 681 28.37 -35.49 26.71
C ARG A 681 29.36 -34.37 26.48
N VAL A 682 29.71 -34.15 25.22
CA VAL A 682 30.41 -32.95 24.75
C VAL A 682 29.49 -32.30 23.74
N ALA A 683 29.04 -31.08 24.01
CA ALA A 683 27.95 -30.44 23.27
C ALA A 683 28.22 -30.33 21.76
N SER A 684 29.48 -30.05 21.41
CA SER A 684 29.99 -29.87 20.06
C SER A 684 30.43 -31.13 19.34
N HIS A 685 30.31 -32.32 19.97
CA HIS A 685 30.73 -33.58 19.36
C HIS A 685 29.56 -34.35 18.73
N ALA A 686 29.87 -35.03 17.63
CA ALA A 686 29.00 -36.03 17.02
C ALA A 686 29.28 -37.43 17.59
N PHE A 687 28.21 -38.20 17.83
CA PHE A 687 28.27 -39.53 18.41
C PHE A 687 27.39 -40.50 17.60
N GLN A 688 27.94 -41.60 17.09
CA GLN A 688 27.15 -42.63 16.42
C GLN A 688 26.56 -43.61 17.45
N CYS A 689 25.24 -43.67 17.52
CA CYS A 689 24.51 -44.68 18.27
C CYS A 689 24.23 -45.90 17.39
N SER A 690 24.52 -47.09 17.92
CA SER A 690 24.13 -48.37 17.32
C SER A 690 22.89 -48.95 18.01
N SER A 691 22.16 -49.83 17.32
CA SER A 691 20.89 -50.40 17.78
C SER A 691 20.98 -51.27 19.04
N ASN A 692 22.19 -51.66 19.47
CA ASN A 692 22.42 -52.38 20.73
C ASN A 692 22.74 -51.44 21.92
N GLY A 693 22.78 -50.12 21.71
CA GLY A 693 23.07 -49.11 22.72
C GLY A 693 24.56 -48.75 22.86
N ALA A 694 25.48 -49.47 22.21
CA ALA A 694 26.88 -49.05 22.12
C ALA A 694 27.02 -47.80 21.25
N CYS A 695 28.02 -46.98 21.57
CA CYS A 695 28.24 -45.67 20.99
C CYS A 695 29.70 -45.49 20.58
N CYS A 696 29.95 -44.67 19.55
CA CYS A 696 31.27 -44.15 19.22
C CYS A 696 31.26 -42.63 19.09
N ASP A 697 32.30 -41.98 19.61
CA ASP A 697 32.56 -40.54 19.57
C ASP A 697 33.38 -40.21 18.31
N TYR A 698 32.90 -39.29 17.48
CA TYR A 698 33.52 -38.93 16.21
C TYR A 698 34.37 -37.64 16.29
N GLY A 699 34.43 -37.01 17.47
CA GLY A 699 35.02 -35.70 17.65
C GLY A 699 34.04 -34.56 17.37
N ALA A 700 34.57 -33.32 17.34
CA ALA A 700 33.78 -32.12 17.10
C ALA A 700 33.19 -32.06 15.68
N ALA A 701 31.96 -31.58 15.57
CA ALA A 701 31.23 -31.33 14.32
C ALA A 701 30.56 -29.95 14.38
N SER A 702 30.54 -29.22 13.26
CA SER A 702 30.13 -27.80 13.21
C SER A 702 28.62 -27.56 13.32
N ASP A 703 27.79 -28.57 13.05
CA ASP A 703 26.33 -28.50 13.25
C ASP A 703 25.90 -28.84 14.68
N CYS A 704 26.81 -29.40 15.49
CA CYS A 704 26.56 -29.77 16.87
C CYS A 704 26.79 -28.57 17.79
N GLY A 705 25.69 -28.03 18.34
CA GLY A 705 25.70 -26.95 19.33
C GLY A 705 24.88 -25.73 18.92
N ALA A 706 24.54 -25.58 17.64
CA ALA A 706 23.60 -24.55 17.19
C ALA A 706 22.18 -24.81 17.77
N PRO A 707 21.44 -23.77 18.17
CA PRO A 707 20.09 -23.91 18.73
C PRO A 707 19.10 -24.35 17.63
N LYS A 708 18.78 -25.65 17.57
CA LYS A 708 17.76 -26.16 16.66
C LYS A 708 16.36 -25.83 17.20
N SER A 709 15.72 -24.85 16.60
CA SER A 709 14.28 -24.58 16.76
C SER A 709 13.45 -25.74 16.20
N GLY A 710 12.23 -25.90 16.72
CA GLY A 710 11.20 -26.78 16.15
C GLY A 710 10.62 -27.82 17.11
N LEU A 711 9.32 -27.72 17.39
CA LEU A 711 8.52 -28.83 17.94
C LEU A 711 7.01 -28.75 17.64
N VAL A 712 6.64 -28.59 16.37
CA VAL A 712 5.31 -29.01 15.88
C VAL A 712 5.49 -29.80 14.58
N TYR A 713 5.56 -31.13 14.68
CA TYR A 713 5.57 -32.01 13.49
C TYR A 713 5.06 -33.43 13.79
N ARG A 714 3.75 -33.61 13.92
CA ARG A 714 3.01 -34.89 13.77
C ARG A 714 1.49 -34.73 13.93
N ALA A 715 0.79 -34.37 12.84
CA ALA A 715 -0.68 -34.41 12.80
C ALA A 715 -1.32 -34.75 11.44
N ILE A 716 -0.56 -34.83 10.32
CA ILE A 716 -1.12 -35.02 8.97
C ILE A 716 -0.52 -36.26 8.28
N VAL A 717 -0.94 -37.47 8.69
CA VAL A 717 -0.80 -38.72 7.90
C VAL A 717 -1.99 -39.65 8.15
N SER A 718 -3.21 -39.27 7.73
CA SER A 718 -4.39 -40.16 7.83
C SER A 718 -5.55 -39.84 6.86
N LEU A 719 -5.28 -39.43 5.61
CA LEU A 719 -6.34 -39.18 4.62
C LEU A 719 -5.92 -39.47 3.15
N ALA A 720 -5.34 -40.66 2.92
CA ALA A 720 -4.92 -41.13 1.60
C ALA A 720 -5.25 -42.63 1.36
N ALA A 721 -6.47 -43.06 1.73
CA ALA A 721 -6.82 -44.48 1.76
C ALA A 721 -8.31 -44.81 1.52
N SER A 722 -8.99 -44.17 0.56
CA SER A 722 -10.27 -44.68 -0.01
C SER A 722 -10.71 -44.02 -1.33
N THR A 723 -10.23 -44.56 -2.46
CA THR A 723 -11.07 -44.72 -3.66
C THR A 723 -10.45 -45.78 -4.57
N THR A 724 -11.29 -46.54 -5.28
CA THR A 724 -10.85 -47.64 -6.16
C THR A 724 -11.30 -47.37 -7.58
N ILE A 725 -10.36 -47.39 -8.54
CA ILE A 725 -10.67 -47.41 -9.97
C ILE A 725 -10.07 -48.69 -10.56
N LEU A 726 -10.89 -49.46 -11.27
CA LEU A 726 -10.53 -50.70 -11.96
C LEU A 726 -10.65 -50.53 -13.49
N PRO A 727 -9.99 -51.38 -14.31
CA PRO A 727 -9.23 -50.85 -15.45
C PRO A 727 -9.73 -51.33 -16.81
N PHE A 728 -9.11 -50.82 -17.87
CA PHE A 728 -9.09 -51.48 -19.19
C PHE A 728 -7.69 -52.02 -19.55
N ARG A 729 -7.65 -52.96 -20.51
CA ARG A 729 -6.52 -53.89 -20.76
C ARG A 729 -5.88 -53.68 -22.13
N GLY A 730 -4.56 -53.96 -22.26
CA GLY A 730 -3.86 -53.94 -23.56
C GLY A 730 -2.38 -54.35 -23.51
N THR A 731 -2.08 -55.63 -23.23
CA THR A 731 -0.73 -56.26 -23.29
C THR A 731 -0.50 -56.93 -24.67
N PRO A 732 0.70 -57.47 -25.07
CA PRO A 732 1.88 -57.84 -24.26
C PRO A 732 3.30 -57.56 -24.84
N SER A 733 4.31 -57.98 -24.07
CA SER A 733 5.78 -57.98 -24.35
C SER A 733 6.24 -59.16 -25.24
N PRO A 734 7.55 -59.28 -25.57
CA PRO A 734 8.51 -60.03 -24.71
C PRO A 734 9.92 -59.37 -24.59
N VAL A 735 10.93 -59.88 -23.86
CA VAL A 735 11.10 -60.47 -22.49
C VAL A 735 12.53 -61.04 -22.36
N THR A 736 13.30 -60.68 -21.32
CA THR A 736 14.47 -61.41 -20.75
C THR A 736 15.03 -60.67 -19.51
N THR A 737 15.67 -61.26 -18.48
CA THR A 737 15.21 -62.35 -17.57
C THR A 737 16.10 -62.46 -16.31
N HIS A 738 15.55 -62.08 -15.14
CA HIS A 738 15.74 -62.72 -13.81
C HIS A 738 17.10 -62.72 -13.06
N PRO A 739 17.11 -63.07 -11.74
CA PRO A 739 16.01 -63.40 -10.79
C PRO A 739 15.76 -62.26 -9.74
N HIS A 740 14.98 -62.32 -8.64
CA HIS A 740 14.11 -63.27 -7.89
C HIS A 740 12.70 -62.59 -7.62
N ILE A 741 11.62 -63.05 -6.95
CA ILE A 741 11.26 -64.04 -5.88
C ILE A 741 11.55 -63.51 -4.43
N LYS A 742 10.72 -63.57 -3.36
CA LYS A 742 9.29 -63.87 -2.94
C LYS A 742 9.17 -63.42 -1.43
N GLU A 743 8.08 -63.37 -0.61
CA GLU A 743 6.59 -63.33 -0.54
C GLU A 743 6.20 -63.23 0.98
N ALA A 744 4.97 -63.02 1.52
CA ALA A 744 3.77 -62.21 1.19
C ALA A 744 2.64 -62.39 2.27
N LYS A 745 1.63 -61.48 2.31
CA LYS A 745 0.25 -61.60 2.92
C LYS A 745 -0.03 -61.39 4.44
N LEU A 746 -1.31 -61.02 4.71
CA LEU A 746 -2.14 -61.07 5.96
C LEU A 746 -1.91 -59.98 7.05
N GLY A 747 -2.90 -59.60 7.90
CA GLY A 747 -4.34 -59.94 7.86
C GLY A 747 -5.22 -59.77 9.13
N PHE A 748 -5.43 -58.55 9.66
CA PHE A 748 -6.57 -58.10 10.52
C PHE A 748 -6.83 -58.60 11.98
N ARG A 749 -7.44 -57.69 12.78
CA ARG A 749 -8.39 -57.84 13.94
C ARG A 749 -7.91 -57.93 15.43
N THR A 750 -8.09 -56.78 16.12
CA THR A 750 -8.80 -56.55 17.43
C THR A 750 -8.52 -57.36 18.71
N PHE A 751 -8.38 -56.67 19.86
CA PHE A 751 -9.36 -56.71 20.97
C PHE A 751 -9.19 -55.54 21.98
N ASN A 752 -10.26 -55.19 22.72
CA ASN A 752 -10.33 -54.14 23.75
C ASN A 752 -10.08 -54.67 25.18
N ILE A 753 -9.75 -53.78 26.13
CA ILE A 753 -10.07 -53.93 27.57
C ILE A 753 -10.22 -52.54 28.25
N ARG A 754 -11.18 -52.41 29.19
CA ARG A 754 -11.38 -51.24 30.08
C ARG A 754 -10.75 -51.49 31.45
N VAL A 755 -10.38 -50.41 32.15
CA VAL A 755 -10.31 -50.36 33.63
C VAL A 755 -10.94 -49.04 34.09
N CYS A 756 -11.58 -49.03 35.27
CA CYS A 756 -12.23 -47.87 35.86
C CYS A 756 -11.87 -47.72 37.36
N THR A 757 -12.31 -46.59 37.94
CA THR A 757 -12.45 -46.28 39.39
C THR A 757 -11.20 -46.15 40.26
N GLY A 758 -11.05 -44.97 40.87
CA GLY A 758 -10.85 -44.89 42.34
C GLY A 758 -9.58 -44.16 42.84
N GLY A 759 -9.69 -42.87 43.14
CA GLY A 759 -8.69 -42.13 43.92
C GLY A 759 -8.44 -40.71 43.41
N SER A 760 -8.77 -39.69 44.20
CA SER A 760 -8.58 -38.28 43.82
C SER A 760 -7.17 -37.77 44.16
N SER A 761 -6.47 -37.24 43.15
CA SER A 761 -5.29 -36.39 43.34
C SER A 761 -5.47 -35.10 42.51
N TRP A 762 -5.31 -33.94 43.14
CA TRP A 762 -5.38 -32.66 42.45
C TRP A 762 -4.13 -32.47 41.57
N SER A 763 -4.32 -32.32 40.26
CA SER A 763 -3.26 -31.86 39.35
C SER A 763 -3.26 -30.33 39.31
N MET A 764 -2.16 -29.70 39.73
CA MET A 764 -1.89 -28.33 39.30
C MET A 764 -1.54 -28.35 37.82
N ALA A 765 -2.54 -28.08 36.98
CA ALA A 765 -2.28 -27.65 35.62
C ALA A 765 -1.68 -26.25 35.69
N SER A 766 -0.49 -26.06 35.12
CA SER A 766 -0.01 -24.73 34.78
C SER A 766 -1.00 -24.14 33.77
N LEU A 767 -1.67 -23.03 34.11
CA LEU A 767 -2.45 -22.31 33.10
C LEU A 767 -1.50 -21.89 31.99
N LYS A 768 -1.79 -22.34 30.76
CA LYS A 768 -1.17 -21.78 29.57
C LYS A 768 -1.85 -20.44 29.33
N LEU A 769 -1.08 -19.35 29.42
CA LEU A 769 -1.55 -18.04 28.97
C LEU A 769 -1.73 -18.06 27.45
N LYS A 770 -2.69 -17.28 26.96
CA LYS A 770 -2.98 -17.06 25.54
C LYS A 770 -2.17 -15.88 25.00
N SER A 771 -1.75 -15.97 23.73
CA SER A 771 -1.39 -14.80 22.94
C SER A 771 -2.63 -14.08 22.41
N ASN A 772 -2.46 -12.87 21.88
CA ASN A 772 -3.59 -12.10 21.34
C ASN A 772 -4.22 -12.78 20.12
N ILE A 773 -3.42 -13.44 19.27
CA ILE A 773 -3.96 -14.27 18.17
C ILE A 773 -4.72 -15.52 18.68
N GLU A 774 -4.36 -16.08 19.84
CA GLU A 774 -5.13 -17.18 20.46
C GLU A 774 -6.47 -16.72 21.05
N LEU A 775 -6.64 -15.43 21.35
CA LEU A 775 -7.92 -14.83 21.74
C LEU A 775 -8.78 -14.54 20.52
N LEU A 776 -8.17 -14.01 19.45
CA LEU A 776 -8.87 -13.80 18.18
C LEU A 776 -9.36 -15.13 17.58
N ASN A 777 -8.58 -16.21 17.72
CA ASN A 777 -9.00 -17.56 17.35
C ASN A 777 -10.14 -18.16 18.22
N ASP A 778 -10.47 -17.59 19.39
CA ASP A 778 -11.70 -17.94 20.12
C ASP A 778 -12.95 -17.27 19.52
N CYS A 779 -12.79 -16.16 18.80
CA CYS A 779 -13.87 -15.30 18.32
C CYS A 779 -14.12 -15.41 16.82
N ASP A 780 -13.05 -15.56 16.03
CA ASP A 780 -13.05 -15.72 14.58
C ASP A 780 -12.40 -17.06 14.16
N PRO A 781 -12.84 -18.23 14.67
CA PRO A 781 -12.19 -19.51 14.38
C PRO A 781 -12.26 -19.85 12.88
N ILE A 782 -11.20 -20.50 12.37
CA ILE A 782 -11.20 -21.07 11.01
C ILE A 782 -12.29 -22.17 10.93
N PRO A 783 -13.27 -22.07 10.02
CA PRO A 783 -14.32 -23.07 9.90
C PRO A 783 -13.78 -24.44 9.47
N PRO A 784 -14.35 -25.56 9.96
CA PRO A 784 -14.06 -26.90 9.47
C PRO A 784 -14.22 -27.04 7.94
N ASP A 785 -13.33 -27.81 7.30
CA ASP A 785 -13.42 -28.14 5.87
C ASP A 785 -14.52 -29.20 5.64
N GLN A 786 -15.77 -28.74 5.52
CA GLN A 786 -16.99 -29.55 5.36
C GLN A 786 -18.01 -28.85 4.44
N THR A 787 -19.09 -29.55 4.07
CA THR A 787 -20.16 -28.99 3.26
C THR A 787 -20.94 -27.90 4.02
N TYR A 788 -21.17 -26.78 3.35
CA TYR A 788 -22.01 -25.69 3.83
C TYR A 788 -22.96 -25.24 2.73
N TYR A 789 -24.16 -24.80 3.12
CA TYR A 789 -25.17 -24.31 2.20
C TYR A 789 -25.20 -22.78 2.23
N LYS A 790 -25.37 -22.13 1.08
CA LYS A 790 -25.57 -20.68 1.00
C LYS A 790 -27.05 -20.33 1.11
N PHE A 791 -27.41 -19.51 2.09
CA PHE A 791 -28.74 -18.92 2.22
C PHE A 791 -28.89 -17.75 1.24
N LYS A 792 -29.96 -17.75 0.44
CA LYS A 792 -30.27 -16.71 -0.56
C LYS A 792 -31.72 -16.22 -0.43
N VAL A 793 -32.00 -15.07 -1.03
CA VAL A 793 -33.34 -14.47 -1.13
C VAL A 793 -33.59 -14.08 -2.59
N SER A 794 -34.76 -14.43 -3.14
CA SER A 794 -35.12 -14.09 -4.52
C SER A 794 -35.12 -12.57 -4.75
N GLY A 795 -34.57 -12.15 -5.89
CA GLY A 795 -34.37 -10.73 -6.24
C GLY A 795 -32.99 -10.19 -5.87
N PHE A 796 -32.14 -10.99 -5.22
CA PHE A 796 -30.76 -10.64 -4.87
C PHE A 796 -29.79 -11.70 -5.41
N GLU A 797 -28.59 -11.29 -5.82
CA GLU A 797 -27.64 -12.17 -6.52
C GLU A 797 -26.81 -13.05 -5.56
N ASN A 798 -26.42 -12.50 -4.40
CA ASN A 798 -25.48 -13.11 -3.47
C ASN A 798 -26.19 -13.82 -2.29
N SER A 799 -25.40 -14.33 -1.35
CA SER A 799 -25.90 -15.09 -0.19
C SER A 799 -25.98 -14.24 1.06
N PHE A 800 -27.12 -14.23 1.75
CA PHE A 800 -27.30 -13.52 3.02
C PHE A 800 -26.78 -14.29 4.24
N GLY A 801 -26.53 -15.60 4.11
CA GLY A 801 -25.96 -16.41 5.20
C GLY A 801 -25.34 -17.73 4.76
N THR A 802 -24.72 -18.44 5.70
CA THR A 802 -24.10 -19.76 5.49
C THR A 802 -24.64 -20.78 6.50
N LEU A 803 -25.41 -21.77 6.04
CA LEU A 803 -25.97 -22.83 6.88
C LEU A 803 -25.04 -24.05 6.95
N LEU A 804 -25.16 -24.82 8.04
CA LEU A 804 -24.71 -26.21 8.07
C LEU A 804 -25.53 -27.08 7.11
N GLU A 805 -24.89 -28.06 6.46
CA GLU A 805 -25.59 -29.13 5.74
C GLU A 805 -26.64 -29.85 6.63
N GLU A 806 -26.36 -30.03 7.93
CA GLU A 806 -27.32 -30.62 8.88
C GLU A 806 -28.59 -29.75 9.06
N VAL A 807 -28.49 -28.42 8.95
CA VAL A 807 -29.66 -27.53 9.03
C VAL A 807 -30.44 -27.57 7.71
N ALA A 808 -29.76 -27.49 6.57
CA ALA A 808 -30.36 -27.60 5.25
C ALA A 808 -31.11 -28.93 5.05
N ASN A 809 -30.57 -30.04 5.56
CA ASN A 809 -31.17 -31.37 5.42
C ASN A 809 -32.22 -31.73 6.49
N LYS A 810 -32.35 -30.96 7.58
CA LYS A 810 -33.35 -31.21 8.64
C LYS A 810 -34.59 -30.32 8.60
N CYS A 811 -34.44 -29.08 8.16
CA CYS A 811 -35.55 -28.15 8.08
C CYS A 811 -36.57 -28.63 7.03
N GLU A 812 -37.86 -28.64 7.36
CA GLU A 812 -38.91 -28.93 6.39
C GLU A 812 -39.26 -27.66 5.61
N TRP A 813 -38.50 -27.43 4.54
CA TRP A 813 -38.70 -26.33 3.60
C TRP A 813 -40.05 -26.48 2.85
N GLY A 814 -40.86 -25.43 2.86
CA GLY A 814 -42.17 -25.40 2.19
C GLY A 814 -42.12 -24.80 0.78
N ASP A 815 -43.27 -24.71 0.11
CA ASP A 815 -43.38 -24.32 -1.31
C ASP A 815 -42.73 -22.97 -1.71
N HIS A 816 -42.53 -22.07 -0.73
CA HIS A 816 -41.84 -20.78 -0.90
C HIS A 816 -40.29 -20.87 -0.73
N TRP A 817 -39.73 -22.07 -0.70
CA TRP A 817 -38.29 -22.31 -0.56
C TRP A 817 -37.78 -23.20 -1.70
N GLN A 818 -36.68 -22.79 -2.32
CA GLN A 818 -35.95 -23.61 -3.29
C GLN A 818 -34.66 -24.11 -2.67
N VAL A 819 -34.55 -25.44 -2.53
CA VAL A 819 -33.35 -26.11 -2.02
C VAL A 819 -32.66 -26.82 -3.18
N ASP A 820 -31.39 -26.49 -3.41
CA ASP A 820 -30.55 -27.14 -4.41
C ASP A 820 -29.40 -27.84 -3.69
N HIS A 821 -29.41 -29.17 -3.69
CA HIS A 821 -28.38 -30.02 -3.08
C HIS A 821 -27.17 -30.25 -3.98
N GLU A 822 -27.23 -29.91 -5.28
CA GLU A 822 -26.06 -29.95 -6.18
C GLU A 822 -25.28 -28.62 -6.08
N ALA A 823 -25.99 -27.49 -6.06
CA ALA A 823 -25.39 -26.16 -5.86
C ALA A 823 -25.13 -25.81 -4.37
N ASN A 824 -25.66 -26.61 -3.43
CA ASN A 824 -25.65 -26.35 -1.98
C ASN A 824 -26.22 -24.96 -1.64
N THR A 825 -27.47 -24.69 -2.05
CA THR A 825 -28.17 -23.43 -1.75
C THR A 825 -29.55 -23.65 -1.16
N VAL A 826 -29.98 -22.71 -0.31
CA VAL A 826 -31.35 -22.62 0.20
C VAL A 826 -31.85 -21.20 -0.07
N THR A 827 -32.81 -21.06 -0.98
CA THR A 827 -33.32 -19.76 -1.44
C THR A 827 -34.75 -19.53 -0.95
N LEU A 828 -34.97 -18.46 -0.20
CA LEU A 828 -36.31 -17.94 0.12
C LEU A 828 -36.89 -17.26 -1.12
N VAL A 829 -38.04 -17.72 -1.60
CA VAL A 829 -38.72 -17.22 -2.81
C VAL A 829 -39.98 -16.46 -2.42
N ALA A 830 -39.90 -15.13 -2.52
CA ALA A 830 -40.94 -14.19 -2.14
C ALA A 830 -40.72 -12.82 -2.81
N SER A 831 -41.82 -12.13 -3.10
CA SER A 831 -41.86 -10.90 -3.89
C SER A 831 -41.51 -9.63 -3.09
N ASP A 832 -41.94 -9.53 -1.83
CA ASP A 832 -41.74 -8.35 -0.98
C ASP A 832 -41.31 -8.68 0.47
N LEU A 833 -41.13 -7.63 1.28
CA LEU A 833 -40.68 -7.71 2.68
C LEU A 833 -41.75 -8.34 3.61
N GLU A 834 -43.03 -8.07 3.38
CA GLU A 834 -44.11 -8.62 4.21
C GLU A 834 -44.25 -10.12 3.95
N GLU A 835 -44.24 -10.53 2.67
CA GLU A 835 -44.25 -11.94 2.27
C GLU A 835 -43.03 -12.69 2.85
N ARG A 836 -41.81 -12.13 2.73
CA ARG A 836 -40.59 -12.72 3.31
C ARG A 836 -40.69 -12.90 4.82
N ASN A 837 -41.18 -11.89 5.54
CA ASN A 837 -41.34 -11.91 6.99
C ASN A 837 -42.37 -12.97 7.45
N ILE A 838 -43.48 -13.13 6.71
CA ILE A 838 -44.46 -14.19 6.97
C ILE A 838 -43.84 -15.57 6.77
N ILE A 839 -43.21 -15.83 5.62
CA ILE A 839 -42.66 -17.15 5.28
C ILE A 839 -41.56 -17.59 6.26
N ILE A 840 -40.64 -16.68 6.65
CA ILE A 840 -39.59 -17.03 7.62
C ILE A 840 -40.18 -17.27 9.01
N HIS A 841 -41.18 -16.48 9.43
CA HIS A 841 -41.83 -16.67 10.73
C HIS A 841 -42.62 -17.99 10.80
N GLU A 842 -43.38 -18.34 9.77
CA GLU A 842 -44.09 -19.62 9.68
C GLU A 842 -43.13 -20.81 9.64
N THR A 843 -42.02 -20.70 8.89
CA THR A 843 -41.00 -21.74 8.78
C THR A 843 -40.33 -21.99 10.13
N LEU A 844 -39.88 -20.94 10.82
CA LEU A 844 -39.25 -21.06 12.14
C LEU A 844 -40.24 -21.51 13.22
N THR A 845 -41.51 -21.11 13.14
CA THR A 845 -42.55 -21.57 14.08
C THR A 845 -42.85 -23.05 13.89
N ARG A 846 -42.98 -23.52 12.64
CA ARG A 846 -43.14 -24.95 12.31
C ARG A 846 -42.00 -25.82 12.84
N GLU A 847 -40.75 -25.38 12.63
CA GLU A 847 -39.57 -26.13 13.09
C GLU A 847 -39.32 -26.00 14.61
N ARG A 848 -39.86 -24.97 15.26
CA ARG A 848 -39.96 -24.88 16.73
C ARG A 848 -40.98 -25.89 17.28
N GLU A 849 -42.18 -25.98 16.70
CA GLU A 849 -43.25 -26.88 17.17
C GLU A 849 -42.89 -28.36 17.04
N LYS A 850 -42.08 -28.71 16.03
CA LYS A 850 -41.48 -30.04 15.87
C LYS A 850 -40.28 -30.31 16.78
N GLU A 851 -39.78 -29.29 17.48
CA GLU A 851 -38.49 -29.25 18.18
C GLU A 851 -37.27 -29.63 17.31
N THR A 852 -37.31 -29.41 15.99
CA THR A 852 -36.26 -29.81 15.02
C THR A 852 -34.87 -29.28 15.39
N PHE A 853 -34.82 -28.03 15.87
CA PHE A 853 -33.60 -27.33 16.28
C PHE A 853 -33.68 -26.91 17.75
N LYS A 854 -32.58 -27.11 18.49
CA LYS A 854 -32.48 -26.77 19.91
C LYS A 854 -32.55 -25.26 20.14
N LEU A 855 -31.94 -24.46 19.25
CA LEU A 855 -31.92 -23.00 19.34
C LEU A 855 -33.32 -22.39 19.46
N LEU A 856 -34.28 -22.87 18.67
CA LEU A 856 -35.66 -22.36 18.60
C LEU A 856 -36.51 -22.62 19.86
N ARG A 857 -36.07 -23.56 20.73
CA ARG A 857 -36.81 -23.93 21.96
C ARG A 857 -36.96 -22.77 22.94
N LYS A 858 -35.96 -21.88 22.99
CA LYS A 858 -35.97 -20.65 23.81
C LYS A 858 -36.12 -19.43 22.91
N TRP A 859 -37.31 -19.30 22.32
CA TRP A 859 -37.75 -18.12 21.57
C TRP A 859 -37.64 -16.86 22.43
N SER A 860 -37.11 -15.78 21.85
CA SER A 860 -36.92 -14.47 22.48
C SER A 860 -38.15 -13.57 22.28
N GLY A 861 -38.75 -13.59 21.08
CA GLY A 861 -39.75 -12.60 20.67
C GLY A 861 -39.14 -11.29 20.14
N GLU A 862 -37.82 -11.26 20.01
CA GLU A 862 -37.04 -10.17 19.42
C GLU A 862 -36.64 -10.57 18.00
N THR A 863 -36.65 -9.61 17.07
CA THR A 863 -36.18 -9.85 15.71
C THR A 863 -34.93 -9.04 15.39
N PHE A 864 -34.00 -9.65 14.67
CA PHE A 864 -32.85 -8.98 14.08
C PHE A 864 -33.14 -8.60 12.62
N PRO A 865 -32.62 -7.46 12.15
CA PRO A 865 -32.72 -7.06 10.75
C PRO A 865 -31.71 -7.82 9.89
N VAL A 866 -32.14 -8.25 8.71
CA VAL A 866 -31.26 -8.69 7.61
C VAL A 866 -31.27 -7.60 6.55
N TYR A 867 -30.14 -6.91 6.40
CA TYR A 867 -29.99 -5.82 5.45
C TYR A 867 -29.44 -6.27 4.10
N GLY A 868 -29.80 -5.55 3.04
CA GLY A 868 -29.23 -5.65 1.70
C GLY A 868 -28.10 -4.64 1.45
N PRO A 869 -27.50 -4.66 0.25
CA PRO A 869 -26.29 -3.90 -0.09
C PRO A 869 -26.50 -2.38 -0.21
N ARG A 870 -27.74 -1.91 -0.11
CA ARG A 870 -28.10 -0.48 -0.05
C ARG A 870 -28.73 -0.14 1.30
N LYS A 871 -28.43 -0.95 2.32
CA LYS A 871 -28.95 -0.84 3.69
C LYS A 871 -30.48 -1.01 3.77
N GLU A 872 -31.10 -1.60 2.75
CA GLU A 872 -32.53 -1.88 2.76
C GLU A 872 -32.85 -3.07 3.68
N LEU A 873 -33.95 -3.01 4.45
CA LEU A 873 -34.40 -4.15 5.23
C LEU A 873 -34.96 -5.23 4.29
N VAL A 874 -34.24 -6.33 4.15
CA VAL A 874 -34.62 -7.46 3.28
C VAL A 874 -35.62 -8.36 4.00
N MET A 875 -35.35 -8.71 5.26
CA MET A 875 -36.29 -9.42 6.13
C MET A 875 -35.95 -9.21 7.61
N SER A 876 -36.89 -9.54 8.48
CA SER A 876 -36.74 -9.58 9.94
C SER A 876 -36.88 -11.02 10.43
N ILE A 877 -35.94 -11.48 11.25
CA ILE A 877 -35.87 -12.87 11.70
C ILE A 877 -35.74 -12.94 13.23
N GLU A 878 -36.38 -13.93 13.85
CA GLU A 878 -36.27 -14.20 15.29
C GLU A 878 -34.79 -14.35 15.71
N ARG A 879 -34.36 -13.59 16.72
CA ARG A 879 -32.96 -13.48 17.18
C ARG A 879 -32.27 -14.84 17.39
N VAL A 880 -32.95 -15.81 17.98
CA VAL A 880 -32.38 -17.15 18.22
C VAL A 880 -32.26 -18.04 16.98
N ALA A 881 -32.84 -17.65 15.84
CA ALA A 881 -32.72 -18.37 14.57
C ALA A 881 -31.57 -17.87 13.69
N ALA A 882 -30.98 -16.70 13.96
CA ALA A 882 -29.91 -16.13 13.15
C ALA A 882 -28.73 -17.10 12.88
N PRO A 883 -28.24 -17.91 13.85
CA PRO A 883 -27.18 -18.89 13.59
C PRO A 883 -27.59 -20.07 12.69
N LEU A 884 -28.89 -20.39 12.60
CA LEU A 884 -29.36 -21.49 11.74
C LEU A 884 -29.22 -21.13 10.25
N LEU A 885 -29.45 -19.86 9.90
CA LEU A 885 -29.21 -19.36 8.54
C LEU A 885 -27.79 -18.83 8.33
N GLY A 886 -27.03 -18.60 9.40
CA GLY A 886 -25.69 -18.03 9.37
C GLY A 886 -25.63 -16.62 8.79
N ILE A 887 -26.65 -15.81 9.09
CA ILE A 887 -26.81 -14.43 8.61
C ILE A 887 -25.97 -13.42 9.40
N VAL A 888 -25.60 -12.31 8.75
CA VAL A 888 -24.94 -11.18 9.43
C VAL A 888 -25.87 -10.56 10.46
N THR A 889 -25.38 -10.40 11.68
CA THR A 889 -26.09 -9.75 12.79
C THR A 889 -25.34 -8.51 13.27
N HIS A 890 -26.04 -7.58 13.91
CA HIS A 890 -25.50 -6.25 14.26
C HIS A 890 -25.63 -5.99 15.76
N GLY A 891 -24.60 -5.39 16.36
CA GLY A 891 -24.58 -5.02 17.77
C GLY A 891 -23.78 -3.74 18.04
N VAL A 892 -23.75 -3.34 19.30
CA VAL A 892 -23.06 -2.12 19.76
C VAL A 892 -22.17 -2.46 20.94
N GLN A 893 -20.96 -1.91 20.97
CA GLN A 893 -20.02 -2.12 22.07
C GLN A 893 -19.44 -0.76 22.48
N MET A 894 -19.40 -0.49 23.78
CA MET A 894 -18.81 0.75 24.31
C MET A 894 -17.80 0.47 25.42
N LEU A 895 -16.66 1.14 25.33
CA LEU A 895 -15.66 1.20 26.39
C LEU A 895 -15.67 2.59 27.05
N ALA A 896 -16.00 2.63 28.35
CA ALA A 896 -15.80 3.80 29.17
C ALA A 896 -14.39 3.79 29.77
N TYR A 897 -13.67 4.90 29.67
CA TYR A 897 -12.29 4.99 30.17
C TYR A 897 -11.98 6.31 30.87
N GLN A 898 -10.89 6.30 31.65
CA GLN A 898 -10.35 7.46 32.38
C GLN A 898 -8.84 7.57 32.14
N ASP A 899 -8.33 8.78 31.96
CA ASP A 899 -6.88 9.02 31.91
C ASP A 899 -6.27 8.87 33.31
N ASN A 900 -5.17 8.11 33.41
CA ASN A 900 -4.28 8.07 34.57
C ASN A 900 -2.85 8.40 34.15
N ALA A 901 -1.95 8.62 35.12
CA ALA A 901 -0.59 9.08 34.87
C ALA A 901 0.24 8.08 34.03
N ASP A 902 -0.08 6.79 34.15
CA ASP A 902 0.60 5.68 33.48
C ASP A 902 -0.17 5.15 32.24
N GLY A 903 -1.10 5.96 31.70
CA GLY A 903 -1.97 5.61 30.57
C GLY A 903 -3.46 5.51 30.95
N PRO A 904 -4.33 5.11 30.01
CA PRO A 904 -5.76 4.99 30.28
C PRO A 904 -6.09 3.84 31.24
N SER A 905 -7.25 3.89 31.86
CA SER A 905 -7.84 2.77 32.61
C SER A 905 -9.30 2.61 32.19
N ILE A 906 -9.71 1.37 31.95
CA ILE A 906 -10.97 1.01 31.28
C ILE A 906 -11.93 0.44 32.31
N TRP A 907 -13.20 0.83 32.25
CA TRP A 907 -14.27 0.22 33.06
C TRP A 907 -14.74 -1.08 32.40
N ILE A 908 -14.38 -2.20 33.01
CA ILE A 908 -14.70 -3.54 32.53
C ILE A 908 -15.89 -4.10 33.31
N SER A 909 -16.93 -4.52 32.61
CA SER A 909 -18.11 -5.15 33.22
C SER A 909 -17.90 -6.67 33.38
N ARG A 910 -18.46 -7.26 34.44
CA ARG A 910 -18.55 -8.71 34.62
C ARG A 910 -19.99 -9.17 34.41
N ARG A 911 -20.18 -10.11 33.50
CA ARG A 911 -21.48 -10.70 33.17
C ARG A 911 -22.01 -11.53 34.35
N VAL A 912 -23.29 -11.40 34.72
CA VAL A 912 -23.85 -12.23 35.81
C VAL A 912 -23.71 -13.73 35.53
N LYS A 913 -23.59 -14.50 36.60
CA LYS A 913 -23.47 -15.98 36.55
C LYS A 913 -24.74 -16.68 36.03
N THR A 914 -25.81 -15.93 35.80
CA THR A 914 -27.11 -16.35 35.24
C THR A 914 -27.28 -16.06 33.74
N LYS A 915 -26.42 -15.25 33.09
CA LYS A 915 -26.48 -14.98 31.63
C LYS A 915 -26.42 -16.30 30.85
N ARG A 916 -27.25 -16.41 29.79
CA ARG A 916 -27.32 -17.61 28.92
C ARG A 916 -25.98 -17.98 28.29
N ALA A 917 -25.17 -16.98 27.91
CA ALA A 917 -23.89 -17.16 27.23
C ALA A 917 -22.78 -16.41 27.97
N PHE A 918 -21.62 -17.06 28.09
CA PHE A 918 -20.42 -16.56 28.78
C PHE A 918 -20.68 -16.02 30.23
N PRO A 919 -21.35 -16.79 31.12
CA PRO A 919 -21.64 -16.35 32.49
C PRO A 919 -20.37 -16.14 33.34
N GLY A 920 -20.30 -15.05 34.09
CA GLY A 920 -19.18 -14.72 35.00
C GLY A 920 -17.91 -14.17 34.32
N MET A 921 -17.87 -14.14 32.99
CA MET A 921 -16.74 -13.61 32.20
C MET A 921 -16.75 -12.07 32.18
N LEU A 922 -15.60 -11.48 31.84
CA LEU A 922 -15.46 -10.05 31.58
C LEU A 922 -16.02 -9.69 30.20
N ASP A 923 -16.53 -8.46 30.06
CA ASP A 923 -17.12 -7.92 28.83
C ASP A 923 -16.64 -6.47 28.58
N ALA A 924 -17.16 -5.81 27.54
CA ALA A 924 -17.05 -4.35 27.37
C ALA A 924 -17.76 -3.62 28.54
N THR A 925 -17.72 -2.28 28.60
CA THR A 925 -18.51 -1.56 29.62
C THR A 925 -20.01 -1.74 29.37
N VAL A 926 -20.40 -1.69 28.10
CA VAL A 926 -21.77 -1.87 27.58
C VAL A 926 -21.68 -2.66 26.27
N GLY A 927 -22.55 -3.65 26.04
CA GLY A 927 -22.42 -4.59 24.93
C GLY A 927 -23.74 -5.17 24.38
N GLY A 928 -24.51 -4.35 23.67
CA GLY A 928 -25.85 -4.64 23.15
C GLY A 928 -25.96 -5.33 21.79
N ALA A 929 -27.17 -5.72 21.42
CA ALA A 929 -27.50 -6.28 20.10
C ALA A 929 -28.73 -5.60 19.50
N LEU A 930 -28.64 -5.22 18.22
CA LEU A 930 -29.61 -4.31 17.59
C LEU A 930 -30.84 -5.04 17.04
N GLN A 931 -32.01 -4.57 17.43
CA GLN A 931 -33.29 -5.11 16.98
C GLN A 931 -33.74 -4.51 15.63
N THR A 932 -34.70 -5.14 14.95
CA THR A 932 -35.29 -4.60 13.70
C THR A 932 -35.83 -3.18 13.95
N GLY A 933 -35.30 -2.21 13.20
CA GLY A 933 -35.71 -0.79 13.28
C GLY A 933 -35.02 0.01 14.38
N GLU A 934 -34.21 -0.61 15.22
CA GLU A 934 -33.33 0.07 16.17
C GLU A 934 -32.10 0.62 15.43
N GLN A 935 -31.78 1.89 15.62
CA GLN A 935 -30.58 2.51 15.07
C GLN A 935 -29.40 2.31 16.03
N PRO A 936 -28.15 2.11 15.54
CA PRO A 936 -27.00 1.81 16.40
C PRO A 936 -26.84 2.75 17.59
N PHE A 937 -26.97 4.06 17.35
CA PHE A 937 -26.83 5.06 18.41
C PHE A 937 -27.95 5.02 19.46
N GLU A 938 -29.20 4.76 19.08
CA GLU A 938 -30.30 4.69 20.06
C GLU A 938 -30.27 3.36 20.84
N GLY A 939 -29.85 2.26 20.21
CA GLY A 939 -29.54 1.01 20.90
C GLY A 939 -28.41 1.18 21.92
N LEU A 940 -27.30 1.84 21.53
CA LEU A 940 -26.22 2.22 22.45
C LEU A 940 -26.73 3.01 23.66
N LEU A 941 -27.63 3.98 23.45
CA LEU A 941 -28.16 4.80 24.55
C LEU A 941 -29.01 4.00 25.53
N ARG A 942 -29.86 3.10 25.01
CA ARG A 942 -30.65 2.15 25.82
C ARG A 942 -29.72 1.25 26.65
N GLU A 943 -28.82 0.53 25.99
CA GLU A 943 -27.91 -0.43 26.63
C GLU A 943 -26.97 0.28 27.63
N SER A 944 -26.62 1.56 27.40
CA SER A 944 -25.80 2.37 28.32
C SER A 944 -26.53 2.78 29.61
N GLU A 945 -27.84 2.98 29.54
CA GLU A 945 -28.67 3.23 30.72
C GLU A 945 -28.97 1.91 31.46
N GLU A 946 -29.21 0.82 30.72
CA GLU A 946 -29.51 -0.52 31.24
C GLU A 946 -28.28 -1.20 31.90
N GLU A 947 -27.18 -1.44 31.18
CA GLU A 947 -26.01 -2.18 31.72
C GLU A 947 -25.12 -1.31 32.64
N ALA A 948 -25.02 0.01 32.42
CA ALA A 948 -23.99 0.86 33.05
C ALA A 948 -24.50 2.10 33.81
N SER A 949 -25.83 2.32 33.91
CA SER A 949 -26.46 3.48 34.55
C SER A 949 -26.04 4.86 33.97
N PHE A 950 -25.51 4.93 32.74
CA PHE A 950 -25.21 6.20 32.10
C PHE A 950 -26.49 6.86 31.59
N ARG A 951 -26.77 8.09 32.07
CA ARG A 951 -27.94 8.85 31.61
C ARG A 951 -27.85 9.15 30.11
N PRO A 952 -28.95 9.03 29.34
CA PRO A 952 -28.94 9.30 27.90
C PRO A 952 -28.39 10.67 27.51
N GLU A 953 -28.59 11.73 28.30
CA GLU A 953 -28.03 13.07 28.00
C GLU A 953 -26.51 13.15 28.26
N PHE A 954 -25.97 12.31 29.14
CA PHE A 954 -24.53 12.19 29.34
C PHE A 954 -23.90 11.40 28.20
N THR A 955 -24.47 10.24 27.85
CA THR A 955 -23.96 9.41 26.75
C THR A 955 -24.03 10.16 25.43
N ARG A 956 -25.19 10.76 25.06
CA ARG A 956 -25.35 11.57 23.84
C ARG A 956 -24.35 12.72 23.69
N LYS A 957 -23.79 13.23 24.78
CA LYS A 957 -22.88 14.38 24.77
C LYS A 957 -21.39 13.99 24.72
N ASN A 958 -21.01 12.85 25.30
CA ASN A 958 -19.60 12.54 25.57
C ASN A 958 -19.12 11.23 24.93
N VAL A 959 -20.00 10.46 24.28
CA VAL A 959 -19.60 9.26 23.52
C VAL A 959 -19.10 9.64 22.13
N VAL A 960 -18.06 8.94 21.67
CA VAL A 960 -17.46 9.03 20.34
C VAL A 960 -17.71 7.71 19.61
N ALA A 961 -17.98 7.76 18.30
CA ALA A 961 -18.01 6.57 17.45
C ALA A 961 -16.59 6.28 16.92
N CYS A 962 -16.16 5.02 17.02
CA CYS A 962 -14.76 4.63 16.78
C CYS A 962 -14.61 3.58 15.67
N GLY A 963 -15.61 3.46 14.80
CA GLY A 963 -15.64 2.50 13.69
C GLY A 963 -16.44 1.23 14.00
N THR A 964 -16.02 0.12 13.41
CA THR A 964 -16.67 -1.19 13.53
C THR A 964 -15.64 -2.30 13.56
N ILE A 965 -15.89 -3.35 14.34
CA ILE A 965 -15.23 -4.65 14.15
C ILE A 965 -16.21 -5.65 13.53
N SER A 966 -15.68 -6.59 12.75
CA SER A 966 -16.45 -7.66 12.12
C SER A 966 -15.70 -8.98 12.22
N TYR A 967 -16.40 -10.03 12.67
CA TYR A 967 -15.82 -11.36 12.90
C TYR A 967 -16.87 -12.45 12.64
N VAL A 968 -16.40 -13.70 12.48
CA VAL A 968 -17.25 -14.86 12.22
C VAL A 968 -17.07 -15.89 13.33
N SER A 969 -17.91 -15.82 14.36
CA SER A 969 -17.89 -16.82 15.43
C SER A 969 -18.64 -18.09 15.04
N LEU A 970 -18.37 -19.20 15.74
CA LEU A 970 -19.06 -20.48 15.55
C LEU A 970 -19.75 -20.89 16.85
N THR A 971 -20.96 -21.45 16.75
CA THR A 971 -21.66 -21.96 17.94
C THR A 971 -20.97 -23.20 18.51
N ASP A 972 -20.96 -23.32 19.84
CA ASP A 972 -20.37 -24.47 20.54
C ASP A 972 -21.24 -24.92 21.73
N GLU A 973 -20.69 -25.77 22.60
CA GLU A 973 -21.39 -26.28 23.79
C GLU A 973 -21.88 -25.15 24.73
N ARG A 974 -21.22 -23.98 24.74
CA ARG A 974 -21.56 -22.79 25.52
C ARG A 974 -22.76 -22.03 24.92
N SER A 975 -23.01 -22.15 23.61
CA SER A 975 -24.16 -21.54 22.92
C SER A 975 -25.50 -22.21 23.28
N GLY A 976 -25.46 -23.46 23.75
CA GLY A 976 -26.62 -24.21 24.21
C GLY A 976 -27.61 -24.61 23.10
N GLY A 977 -27.12 -24.87 21.88
CA GLY A 977 -27.95 -25.13 20.71
C GLY A 977 -27.36 -26.18 19.74
N GLU A 978 -27.51 -25.89 18.46
CA GLU A 978 -26.75 -26.49 17.36
C GLU A 978 -25.28 -26.04 17.45
N ILE A 979 -24.32 -26.87 17.01
CA ILE A 979 -22.87 -26.64 17.13
C ILE A 979 -22.27 -26.51 15.72
N GLY A 980 -21.38 -25.55 15.52
CA GLY A 980 -20.76 -25.25 14.22
C GLY A 980 -21.61 -24.37 13.30
N CYS A 981 -22.71 -23.79 13.81
CA CYS A 981 -23.46 -22.76 13.10
C CYS A 981 -22.61 -21.48 13.00
N PHE A 982 -22.70 -20.79 11.86
CA PHE A 982 -22.05 -19.49 11.67
C PHE A 982 -22.77 -18.37 12.42
N CYS A 983 -21.99 -17.50 13.06
CA CYS A 983 -22.43 -16.26 13.68
C CYS A 983 -21.53 -15.12 13.18
N PRO A 984 -21.75 -14.60 11.96
CA PRO A 984 -21.11 -13.37 11.52
C PRO A 984 -21.76 -12.17 12.22
N GLU A 985 -20.92 -11.35 12.85
CA GLU A 985 -21.34 -10.22 13.68
C GLU A 985 -20.58 -8.95 13.26
N VAL A 986 -21.31 -7.85 13.05
CA VAL A 986 -20.76 -6.48 13.00
C VAL A 986 -21.06 -5.80 14.32
N GLN A 987 -20.03 -5.28 14.98
CA GLN A 987 -20.17 -4.52 16.22
C GLN A 987 -19.76 -3.07 15.97
N PHE A 988 -20.71 -2.14 16.12
CA PHE A 988 -20.42 -0.70 16.10
C PHE A 988 -19.70 -0.31 17.39
N ILE A 989 -18.49 0.23 17.27
CA ILE A 989 -17.62 0.54 18.40
C ILE A 989 -17.79 1.99 18.81
N TYR A 990 -17.90 2.19 20.12
CA TYR A 990 -18.05 3.48 20.77
C TYR A 990 -17.11 3.61 21.96
N GLU A 991 -16.74 4.84 22.31
CA GLU A 991 -15.94 5.12 23.51
C GLU A 991 -16.47 6.33 24.26
N ILE A 992 -16.45 6.27 25.60
CA ILE A 992 -16.87 7.39 26.45
C ILE A 992 -15.81 7.71 27.51
N LYS A 993 -15.21 8.89 27.39
CA LYS A 993 -14.22 9.37 28.35
C LYS A 993 -14.94 9.95 29.57
N VAL A 994 -14.89 9.24 30.70
CA VAL A 994 -15.68 9.59 31.89
C VAL A 994 -14.87 10.39 32.92
N PRO A 995 -15.48 11.37 33.62
CA PRO A 995 -14.84 12.04 34.75
C PRO A 995 -14.43 11.06 35.88
N ARG A 996 -13.38 11.38 36.63
CA ARG A 996 -12.88 10.53 37.74
C ARG A 996 -13.87 10.39 38.91
N ASP A 997 -14.80 11.33 39.04
CA ASP A 997 -15.91 11.31 40.01
C ASP A 997 -17.18 10.62 39.47
N LEU A 998 -17.22 10.25 38.19
CA LEU A 998 -18.28 9.42 37.60
C LEU A 998 -17.87 7.94 37.65
N ILE A 999 -18.56 7.19 38.49
CA ILE A 999 -18.39 5.74 38.66
C ILE A 999 -19.60 5.05 38.00
N PRO A 1000 -19.41 4.26 36.92
CA PRO A 1000 -20.47 3.45 36.33
C PRO A 1000 -20.95 2.35 37.30
N THR A 1001 -22.23 1.98 37.22
CA THR A 1001 -22.83 0.94 38.06
C THR A 1001 -23.81 0.09 37.26
N PRO A 1002 -23.97 -1.22 37.57
CA PRO A 1002 -25.05 -2.03 36.99
C PRO A 1002 -26.41 -1.35 37.17
N GLY A 1003 -27.15 -1.15 36.07
CA GLY A 1003 -28.52 -0.61 36.10
C GLY A 1003 -29.59 -1.68 36.23
N ASP A 1004 -29.31 -2.90 35.75
CA ASP A 1004 -30.22 -4.04 35.67
C ASP A 1004 -29.70 -5.30 36.42
N ASP A 1005 -30.17 -6.50 36.06
CA ASP A 1005 -29.68 -7.79 36.59
C ASP A 1005 -28.82 -8.60 35.60
N GLU A 1006 -28.26 -7.96 34.56
CA GLU A 1006 -27.40 -8.58 33.54
C GLU A 1006 -25.88 -8.42 33.84
N VAL A 1007 -25.50 -7.45 34.69
CA VAL A 1007 -24.11 -7.17 35.12
C VAL A 1007 -23.89 -7.40 36.64
N GLU A 1008 -22.84 -8.13 37.02
CA GLU A 1008 -22.50 -8.46 38.42
C GLU A 1008 -21.64 -7.38 39.11
N GLU A 1009 -20.68 -6.81 38.38
CA GLU A 1009 -19.84 -5.69 38.82
C GLU A 1009 -19.33 -4.93 37.59
N ILE A 1010 -19.02 -3.63 37.74
CA ILE A 1010 -18.21 -2.87 36.78
C ILE A 1010 -16.97 -2.37 37.53
N LYS A 1011 -15.78 -2.67 37.01
CA LYS A 1011 -14.51 -2.37 37.69
C LYS A 1011 -13.58 -1.59 36.76
N LEU A 1012 -13.05 -0.46 37.25
CA LEU A 1012 -11.93 0.22 36.60
C LEU A 1012 -10.68 -0.66 36.67
N MET A 1013 -10.08 -0.94 35.53
CA MET A 1013 -8.87 -1.76 35.36
C MET A 1013 -7.81 -1.01 34.57
N THR A 1014 -6.56 -1.10 35.02
CA THR A 1014 -5.39 -0.61 34.28
C THR A 1014 -5.14 -1.44 33.02
N VAL A 1015 -4.47 -0.87 32.00
CA VAL A 1015 -4.06 -1.63 30.79
C VAL A 1015 -3.35 -2.93 31.15
N SER A 1016 -2.49 -2.92 32.17
CA SER A 1016 -1.77 -4.09 32.66
C SER A 1016 -2.70 -5.19 33.22
N GLU A 1017 -3.69 -4.83 34.04
CA GLU A 1017 -4.70 -5.79 34.53
C GLU A 1017 -5.57 -6.34 33.40
N VAL A 1018 -5.93 -5.50 32.41
CA VAL A 1018 -6.71 -5.91 31.24
C VAL A 1018 -5.90 -6.89 30.37
N LYS A 1019 -4.62 -6.58 30.08
CA LYS A 1019 -3.71 -7.50 29.37
C LYS A 1019 -3.51 -8.82 30.13
N GLU A 1020 -3.43 -8.80 31.47
CA GLU A 1020 -3.32 -10.02 32.28
C GLU A 1020 -4.60 -10.87 32.21
N ALA A 1021 -5.78 -10.24 32.27
CA ALA A 1021 -7.08 -10.92 32.20
C ALA A 1021 -7.38 -11.47 30.78
N LEU A 1022 -6.99 -10.75 29.74
CA LEU A 1022 -6.98 -11.25 28.36
C LEU A 1022 -6.08 -12.49 28.24
N ALA A 1023 -4.82 -12.42 28.69
CA ALA A 1023 -3.88 -13.53 28.62
C ALA A 1023 -4.36 -14.78 29.40
N LYS A 1024 -5.23 -14.63 30.41
CA LYS A 1024 -5.88 -15.74 31.12
C LYS A 1024 -7.14 -16.28 30.44
N GLY A 1025 -7.68 -15.59 29.43
CA GLY A 1025 -8.95 -15.92 28.78
C GLY A 1025 -10.19 -15.59 29.64
N GLU A 1026 -10.12 -14.57 30.48
CA GLU A 1026 -11.23 -14.17 31.37
C GLU A 1026 -12.33 -13.36 30.67
N PHE A 1027 -12.04 -12.80 29.49
CA PHE A 1027 -13.00 -12.07 28.64
C PHE A 1027 -13.85 -13.00 27.76
N ARG A 1028 -15.11 -12.61 27.52
CA ARG A 1028 -15.91 -13.12 26.40
C ARG A 1028 -15.14 -12.84 25.09
N PRO A 1029 -15.06 -13.77 24.11
CA PRO A 1029 -14.19 -13.62 22.94
C PRO A 1029 -14.41 -12.33 22.13
N ALA A 1030 -15.67 -11.99 21.84
CA ALA A 1030 -16.04 -10.75 21.15
C ALA A 1030 -15.54 -9.50 21.88
N SER A 1031 -15.73 -9.46 23.19
CA SER A 1031 -15.29 -8.37 24.06
C SER A 1031 -13.77 -8.27 24.15
N GLY A 1032 -13.08 -9.41 24.10
CA GLY A 1032 -11.63 -9.46 23.93
C GLY A 1032 -11.18 -8.80 22.63
N CYS A 1033 -11.93 -8.99 21.53
CA CYS A 1033 -11.67 -8.33 20.25
C CYS A 1033 -11.89 -6.81 20.32
N VAL A 1034 -12.95 -6.33 21.00
CA VAL A 1034 -13.18 -4.90 21.27
C VAL A 1034 -12.02 -4.28 22.06
N ILE A 1035 -11.44 -5.01 23.03
CA ILE A 1035 -10.28 -4.52 23.79
C ILE A 1035 -8.99 -4.54 22.95
N LEU A 1036 -8.81 -5.50 22.04
CA LEU A 1036 -7.67 -5.49 21.10
C LEU A 1036 -7.76 -4.33 20.10
N ASP A 1037 -8.95 -4.06 19.56
CA ASP A 1037 -9.24 -2.88 18.74
C ASP A 1037 -8.96 -1.57 19.50
N PHE A 1038 -9.43 -1.44 20.74
CA PHE A 1038 -9.08 -0.32 21.62
C PHE A 1038 -7.56 -0.20 21.82
N PHE A 1039 -6.86 -1.31 22.04
CA PHE A 1039 -5.40 -1.27 22.19
C PHE A 1039 -4.68 -0.86 20.90
N ILE A 1040 -5.16 -1.24 19.72
CA ILE A 1040 -4.62 -0.78 18.44
C ILE A 1040 -4.82 0.73 18.31
N ARG A 1041 -6.07 1.20 18.41
CA ARG A 1041 -6.43 2.62 18.19
C ARG A 1041 -5.89 3.58 19.26
N HIS A 1042 -5.50 3.09 20.44
CA HIS A 1042 -4.81 3.86 21.49
C HIS A 1042 -3.29 3.60 21.56
N GLY A 1043 -2.69 2.93 20.58
CA GLY A 1043 -1.23 2.69 20.52
C GLY A 1043 -0.67 1.78 21.62
N LEU A 1044 -1.53 1.01 22.28
CA LEU A 1044 -1.19 0.05 23.34
C LEU A 1044 -0.88 -1.35 22.78
N LEU A 1045 -1.22 -1.63 21.53
CA LEU A 1045 -0.82 -2.77 20.72
C LEU A 1045 -0.32 -2.22 19.38
N THR A 1046 0.89 -2.55 18.97
CA THR A 1046 1.52 -1.98 17.75
C THR A 1046 2.38 -3.04 17.05
N PHE A 1047 2.76 -2.78 15.79
CA PHE A 1047 3.56 -3.70 14.96
C PHE A 1047 4.95 -4.01 15.53
N GLU A 1048 5.47 -3.14 16.41
CA GLU A 1048 6.75 -3.32 17.11
C GLU A 1048 6.62 -4.23 18.34
N ASN A 1049 5.42 -4.31 18.94
CA ASN A 1049 5.19 -4.99 20.21
C ASN A 1049 4.33 -6.26 20.15
N GLU A 1050 3.64 -6.50 19.02
CA GLU A 1050 2.82 -7.69 18.78
C GLU A 1050 3.25 -8.39 17.48
N PRO A 1051 3.87 -9.59 17.53
CA PRO A 1051 4.34 -10.29 16.34
C PRO A 1051 3.21 -10.66 15.36
N ASP A 1052 1.99 -10.88 15.85
CA ASP A 1052 0.84 -11.27 15.02
C ASP A 1052 -0.02 -10.05 14.59
N TYR A 1053 0.48 -8.81 14.77
CA TYR A 1053 -0.30 -7.56 14.66
C TYR A 1053 -1.09 -7.40 13.36
N VAL A 1054 -0.48 -7.72 12.21
CA VAL A 1054 -1.14 -7.59 10.89
C VAL A 1054 -2.28 -8.60 10.72
N GLU A 1055 -2.13 -9.83 11.23
CA GLU A 1055 -3.22 -10.81 11.24
C GLU A 1055 -4.31 -10.40 12.24
N ILE A 1056 -3.93 -9.86 13.41
CA ILE A 1056 -4.89 -9.38 14.41
C ILE A 1056 -5.73 -8.23 13.87
N SER A 1057 -5.10 -7.17 13.37
CA SER A 1057 -5.77 -6.00 12.80
C SER A 1057 -6.70 -6.39 11.65
N SER A 1058 -6.21 -7.14 10.66
CA SER A 1058 -7.03 -7.54 9.50
C SER A 1058 -8.20 -8.46 9.84
N ARG A 1059 -8.07 -9.35 10.84
CA ARG A 1059 -9.17 -10.23 11.28
C ARG A 1059 -10.14 -9.59 12.27
N LEU A 1060 -9.81 -8.43 12.84
CA LEU A 1060 -10.77 -7.59 13.58
C LEU A 1060 -11.76 -6.88 12.63
N HIS A 1061 -11.40 -6.70 11.35
CA HIS A 1061 -12.24 -6.08 10.33
C HIS A 1061 -12.53 -7.07 9.19
N ARG A 1062 -12.92 -8.31 9.53
CA ARG A 1062 -13.11 -9.39 8.57
C ARG A 1062 -14.25 -9.10 7.61
N VAL A 1063 -13.92 -8.98 6.31
CA VAL A 1063 -14.88 -8.91 5.21
C VAL A 1063 -15.65 -10.23 5.10
N PHE A 1064 -16.98 -10.17 4.93
CA PHE A 1064 -17.82 -11.35 4.77
C PHE A 1064 -18.06 -11.70 3.30
N ASP A 1065 -18.01 -12.99 2.96
CA ASP A 1065 -18.54 -13.55 1.71
C ASP A 1065 -20.09 -13.69 1.79
N LEU A 1066 -20.75 -12.59 2.18
CA LEU A 1066 -22.18 -12.47 2.47
C LEU A 1066 -22.72 -11.09 2.06
N GLN A 1067 -24.00 -11.05 1.67
CA GLN A 1067 -24.71 -9.83 1.31
C GLN A 1067 -25.26 -9.15 2.58
N THR A 1068 -24.82 -7.92 2.84
CA THR A 1068 -25.22 -7.12 4.01
C THR A 1068 -25.10 -5.60 3.74
N ALA A 1069 -25.30 -4.77 4.77
CA ALA A 1069 -25.32 -3.30 4.74
C ALA A 1069 -23.96 -2.62 4.57
#